data_AF-A0A7C4YWG6-F1
#
_entry.id   AF-A0A7C4YWG6-F1
#
_cell.length_a   1.000
_cell.length_b   1.000
_cell.length_c   1.000
_cell.angle_alpha   90.00
_cell.angle_beta   90.00
_cell.angle_gamma   90.00
#
_symmetry.space_group_name_H-M   'P 1'
#
loop_
_entity.id
_entity.type
_entity.pdbx_description
1 polymer ?
#
loop_
_entity_poly.entity_id
_entity_poly.type
_entity_poly.pdbx_seq_one_letter_code
_entity_poly.pdbx_strand_id
1 'polypeptide(L)'
;MLKRYYFQNRNKGVAIIFATVAVIVILGAVGIITTTIVNNKRESDFAVDEIILSELSRSGIDLAIKRLWDDYLETTGNTTRNWASYRYYLNSLGIPINEDLNFNGTKDPDETGNGNGIFETYPAGYDPRGWALLQNPIQVRDPNNNQLLGTIESVHIARYDEWSKSILTITSTASRNNRTKTAVQVISIGGKSSPHTEFSVLASNISCILCHAEFQSLPLSINTDPANYNTFDRIKIASLESLLVRPTEADSRVAGTLYTRGRVYKPDGSLYSPSELQSSTLKAYKINNTNGKIIQNSSGQMIVTPLENAGTDANGDLIPFANLYMDYPLDEQAQTDGVVPNNFPAPFPDENNNRLVDDEEFEIVLNSANGRVYFESSTLEGELPPGQITSGVAYGVPRGSVYVPSDPNNPLPTASNDALTSLSTTGTYDGNLILIGTPDDPIRIERTVAVNGDLVLAGKIKGEGQILVRGNVYVVGDVTYDDAPGEFGRAEDGTPNAFALVAGGSIMIGDYLTVRGVNHSARNNEKYPKWNQYSIDVRTPSRTNNVTINGKTETLQWGYFDPYSVDAGMIVNGRPGQQFSFTTSELMLFNRMELQKALVDPQYKPRFYGLRASQPDKIYIYDATDEHAVKYNDPGVKLLRDYLIEKGLPLEILSRATYHYCNPTNNWISEDTLRRIWFNDELTRPDSGRPFQFDGLLYSNNSIWCIVRSKTRHNSNTYGKMIIRGGVISADLGVFVPANNGVGIGLTVYYDPRVRRFLEINDPNIVSFTKLGFCYQT
;
A
#
# COMPACT_ATOMS: atom_id res chain seq x y z
N MET A 1 -68.58 46.13 -81.85
CA MET A 1 -67.57 46.78 -80.98
C MET A 1 -67.77 46.56 -79.47
N LEU A 2 -68.97 46.25 -78.93
CA LEU A 2 -69.16 46.06 -77.47
C LEU A 2 -68.59 44.77 -76.85
N LYS A 3 -68.37 43.67 -77.62
CA LYS A 3 -67.85 42.40 -77.05
C LYS A 3 -66.35 42.40 -76.72
N ARG A 4 -65.55 43.28 -77.35
CA ARG A 4 -64.08 43.34 -77.13
C ARG A 4 -63.69 44.15 -75.88
N TYR A 5 -64.52 45.11 -75.48
CA TYR A 5 -64.31 45.94 -74.28
C TYR A 5 -64.63 45.18 -72.98
N TYR A 6 -65.62 44.28 -73.00
CA TYR A 6 -66.02 43.49 -71.83
C TYR A 6 -65.03 42.37 -71.45
N PHE A 7 -64.34 41.78 -72.44
CA PHE A 7 -63.32 40.74 -72.18
C PHE A 7 -61.97 41.32 -71.71
N GLN A 8 -61.59 42.51 -72.15
CA GLN A 8 -60.36 43.16 -71.67
C GLN A 8 -60.44 43.62 -70.21
N ASN A 9 -61.62 44.08 -69.73
CA ASN A 9 -61.77 44.50 -68.33
C ASN A 9 -61.91 43.32 -67.35
N ARG A 10 -62.48 42.18 -67.78
CA ARG A 10 -62.59 40.97 -66.94
C ARG A 10 -61.23 40.28 -66.72
N ASN A 11 -60.36 40.26 -67.73
CA ASN A 11 -59.00 39.73 -67.61
C ASN A 11 -58.07 40.65 -66.81
N LYS A 12 -58.28 41.98 -66.82
CA LYS A 12 -57.54 42.93 -65.97
C LYS A 12 -57.88 42.77 -64.48
N GLY A 13 -59.15 42.54 -64.14
CA GLY A 13 -59.57 42.29 -62.75
C GLY A 13 -59.01 40.98 -62.18
N VAL A 14 -59.03 39.90 -62.96
CA VAL A 14 -58.46 38.60 -62.56
C VAL A 14 -56.93 38.66 -62.45
N ALA A 15 -56.24 39.36 -63.38
CA ALA A 15 -54.79 39.57 -63.30
C ALA A 15 -54.38 40.39 -62.07
N ILE A 16 -55.16 41.40 -61.67
CA ILE A 16 -54.89 42.18 -60.45
C ILE A 16 -55.07 41.32 -59.19
N ILE A 17 -56.08 40.43 -59.15
CA ILE A 17 -56.27 39.50 -58.03
C ILE A 17 -55.10 38.52 -57.94
N PHE A 18 -54.69 37.90 -59.04
CA PHE A 18 -53.54 37.00 -59.05
C PHE A 18 -52.22 37.70 -58.72
N ALA A 19 -52.01 38.93 -59.20
CA ALA A 19 -50.85 39.73 -58.84
C ALA A 19 -50.85 40.10 -57.34
N THR A 20 -52.01 40.44 -56.77
CA THR A 20 -52.14 40.77 -55.35
C THR A 20 -51.90 39.55 -54.47
N VAL A 21 -52.48 38.40 -54.82
CA VAL A 21 -52.24 37.13 -54.11
C VAL A 21 -50.78 36.71 -54.23
N ALA A 22 -50.16 36.83 -55.41
CA ALA A 22 -48.75 36.53 -55.60
C ALA A 22 -47.85 37.44 -54.74
N VAL A 23 -48.15 38.75 -54.66
CA VAL A 23 -47.44 39.69 -53.79
C VAL A 23 -47.61 39.32 -52.31
N ILE A 24 -48.81 38.96 -51.86
CA ILE A 24 -49.05 38.53 -50.47
C ILE A 24 -48.28 37.23 -50.14
N VAL A 25 -48.28 36.26 -51.05
CA VAL A 25 -47.52 35.00 -50.88
C VAL A 25 -46.02 35.25 -50.85
N ILE A 26 -45.50 36.12 -51.72
CA ILE A 26 -44.10 36.52 -51.73
C ILE A 26 -43.73 37.24 -50.43
N LEU A 27 -44.56 38.19 -49.96
CA LEU A 27 -44.33 38.89 -48.70
C LEU A 27 -44.40 37.95 -47.49
N GLY A 28 -45.33 36.99 -47.49
CA GLY A 28 -45.41 35.95 -46.47
C GLY A 28 -44.18 35.04 -46.46
N ALA A 29 -43.70 34.62 -47.63
CA ALA A 29 -42.48 33.83 -47.77
C ALA A 29 -41.22 34.61 -47.33
N VAL A 30 -41.11 35.88 -47.72
CA VAL A 30 -40.02 36.77 -47.28
C VAL A 30 -40.08 36.98 -45.75
N GLY A 31 -41.27 37.14 -45.17
CA GLY A 31 -41.44 37.26 -43.72
C GLY A 31 -40.99 36.00 -42.97
N ILE A 32 -41.36 34.81 -43.46
CA ILE A 32 -40.92 33.52 -42.89
C ILE A 32 -39.40 33.37 -43.00
N ILE A 33 -38.82 33.59 -44.19
CA ILE A 33 -37.38 33.51 -44.42
C ILE A 33 -36.62 34.48 -43.52
N THR A 34 -37.09 35.73 -43.41
CA THR A 34 -36.46 36.74 -42.56
C THR A 34 -36.49 36.33 -41.09
N THR A 35 -37.62 35.79 -40.63
CA THR A 35 -37.77 35.31 -39.24
C THR A 35 -36.83 34.12 -38.97
N THR A 36 -36.75 33.17 -39.90
CA THR A 36 -35.82 32.03 -39.80
C THR A 36 -34.37 32.49 -39.80
N ILE A 37 -33.98 33.44 -40.67
CA ILE A 37 -32.61 33.99 -40.69
C ILE A 37 -32.28 34.68 -39.37
N VAL A 38 -33.21 35.47 -38.82
CA VAL A 38 -33.01 36.16 -37.53
C VAL A 38 -32.90 35.16 -36.38
N ASN A 39 -33.71 34.10 -36.37
CA ASN A 39 -33.63 33.05 -35.34
C ASN A 39 -32.34 32.24 -35.46
N ASN A 40 -31.96 31.80 -36.67
CA ASN A 40 -30.70 31.10 -36.90
C ASN A 40 -29.49 31.96 -36.54
N LYS A 41 -29.55 33.27 -36.83
CA LYS A 41 -28.52 34.21 -36.41
C LYS A 41 -28.46 34.31 -34.88
N ARG A 42 -29.59 34.41 -34.19
CA ARG A 42 -29.65 34.46 -32.72
C ARG A 42 -29.10 33.17 -32.08
N GLU A 43 -29.46 32.00 -32.60
CA GLU A 43 -28.93 30.71 -32.13
C GLU A 43 -27.43 30.58 -32.39
N SER A 44 -26.97 30.98 -33.58
CA SER A 44 -25.55 31.01 -33.91
C SER A 44 -24.77 31.99 -33.04
N ASP A 45 -25.28 33.20 -32.83
CA ASP A 45 -24.66 34.22 -31.98
C ASP A 45 -24.65 33.73 -30.50
N PHE A 46 -25.72 33.06 -30.04
CA PHE A 46 -25.77 32.41 -28.73
C PHE A 46 -24.69 31.34 -28.58
N ALA A 47 -24.57 30.42 -29.54
CA ALA A 47 -23.59 29.34 -29.50
C ALA A 47 -22.15 29.86 -29.54
N VAL A 48 -21.88 30.89 -30.35
CA VAL A 48 -20.56 31.55 -30.42
C VAL A 48 -20.23 32.23 -29.09
N ASP A 49 -21.18 32.98 -28.51
CA ASP A 49 -20.98 33.62 -27.21
C ASP A 49 -20.73 32.59 -26.10
N GLU A 50 -21.42 31.45 -26.13
CA GLU A 50 -21.26 30.36 -25.16
C GLU A 50 -19.87 29.70 -25.25
N ILE A 51 -19.38 29.44 -26.46
CA ILE A 51 -18.01 28.92 -26.69
C ILE A 51 -16.98 29.92 -26.17
N ILE A 52 -17.14 31.20 -26.52
CA ILE A 52 -16.17 32.23 -26.12
C ILE A 52 -16.18 32.42 -24.60
N LEU A 53 -17.35 32.46 -23.95
CA LEU A 53 -17.45 32.49 -22.48
C LEU A 53 -16.79 31.27 -21.82
N SER A 54 -16.94 30.09 -22.42
CA SER A 54 -16.32 28.85 -21.95
C SER A 54 -14.80 28.89 -22.01
N GLU A 55 -14.25 29.45 -23.09
CA GLU A 55 -12.81 29.62 -23.27
C GLU A 55 -12.24 30.75 -22.41
N LEU A 56 -12.96 31.87 -22.26
CA LEU A 56 -12.54 32.98 -21.40
C LEU A 56 -12.48 32.57 -19.92
N SER A 57 -13.51 31.86 -19.43
CA SER A 57 -13.53 31.36 -18.05
C SER A 57 -12.40 30.34 -17.80
N ARG A 58 -12.14 29.42 -18.75
CA ARG A 58 -10.95 28.52 -18.70
C ARG A 58 -9.62 29.30 -18.72
N SER A 59 -9.50 30.32 -19.57
CA SER A 59 -8.29 31.14 -19.66
C SER A 59 -7.94 31.80 -18.32
N GLY A 60 -8.94 32.20 -17.52
CA GLY A 60 -8.69 32.71 -16.17
C GLY A 60 -8.13 31.66 -15.21
N ILE A 61 -8.53 30.39 -15.34
CA ILE A 61 -7.95 29.28 -14.58
C ILE A 61 -6.50 29.02 -15.01
N ASP A 62 -6.24 28.99 -16.32
CA ASP A 62 -4.89 28.79 -16.85
C ASP A 62 -3.95 29.92 -16.42
N LEU A 63 -4.45 31.16 -16.36
CA LEU A 63 -3.72 32.31 -15.84
C LEU A 63 -3.35 32.11 -14.36
N ALA A 64 -4.27 31.60 -13.54
CA ALA A 64 -3.99 31.30 -12.14
C ALA A 64 -2.93 30.22 -11.97
N ILE A 65 -3.04 29.11 -12.71
CA ILE A 65 -2.06 28.02 -12.64
C ILE A 65 -0.69 28.51 -13.10
N LYS A 66 -0.65 29.24 -14.22
CA LYS A 66 0.59 29.83 -14.73
C LYS A 66 1.21 30.76 -13.71
N ARG A 67 0.43 31.65 -13.08
CA ARG A 67 0.95 32.55 -12.04
C ARG A 67 1.46 31.77 -10.83
N LEU A 68 0.70 30.82 -10.31
CA LEU A 68 1.11 29.97 -9.17
C LEU A 68 2.42 29.20 -9.44
N TRP A 69 2.68 28.82 -10.69
CA TRP A 69 3.89 28.10 -11.07
C TRP A 69 5.05 29.03 -11.42
N ASP A 70 4.84 30.01 -12.30
CA ASP A 70 5.88 30.93 -12.75
C ASP A 70 6.37 31.82 -11.61
N ASP A 71 5.48 32.35 -10.75
CA ASP A 71 5.91 33.14 -9.59
C ASP A 71 6.71 32.29 -8.59
N TYR A 72 6.39 31.00 -8.44
CA TYR A 72 7.19 30.09 -7.63
C TYR A 72 8.59 29.88 -8.24
N LEU A 73 8.68 29.77 -9.56
CA LEU A 73 9.97 29.69 -10.25
C LEU A 73 10.77 31.01 -10.13
N GLU A 74 10.09 32.15 -10.05
CA GLU A 74 10.68 33.50 -10.01
C GLU A 74 10.97 34.00 -8.57
N THR A 75 10.24 33.56 -7.53
CA THR A 75 10.33 34.06 -6.14
C THR A 75 10.72 32.97 -5.14
N THR A 76 11.57 33.31 -4.15
CA THR A 76 11.97 32.43 -3.02
C THR A 76 12.59 31.05 -3.34
N GLY A 77 13.29 30.91 -4.48
CA GLY A 77 14.39 29.92 -4.61
C GLY A 77 14.10 28.66 -5.40
N ASN A 78 14.43 28.68 -6.70
CA ASN A 78 14.59 27.50 -7.57
C ASN A 78 15.80 26.61 -7.17
N THR A 79 16.15 26.54 -5.88
CA THR A 79 17.32 25.81 -5.38
C THR A 79 17.02 24.37 -5.00
N THR A 80 15.80 24.03 -4.58
CA THR A 80 15.45 22.67 -4.08
C THR A 80 14.31 21.98 -4.83
N ARG A 81 13.40 22.70 -5.49
CA ARG A 81 12.26 22.16 -6.30
C ARG A 81 11.40 21.11 -5.57
N ASN A 82 11.28 21.22 -4.26
CA ASN A 82 10.59 20.24 -3.41
C ASN A 82 9.27 20.81 -2.85
N TRP A 83 8.43 19.93 -2.31
CA TRP A 83 7.12 20.24 -1.74
C TRP A 83 7.23 21.27 -0.61
N ALA A 84 8.22 21.13 0.28
CA ALA A 84 8.42 22.06 1.39
C ALA A 84 8.67 23.51 0.92
N SER A 85 9.48 23.71 -0.13
CA SER A 85 9.70 25.05 -0.69
C SER A 85 8.43 25.60 -1.36
N TYR A 86 7.65 24.74 -2.04
CA TYR A 86 6.38 25.15 -2.64
C TYR A 86 5.34 25.53 -1.57
N ARG A 87 5.25 24.74 -0.50
CA ARG A 87 4.40 24.97 0.66
C ARG A 87 4.70 26.32 1.31
N TYR A 88 5.99 26.62 1.51
CA TYR A 88 6.43 27.91 2.04
C TYR A 88 6.02 29.06 1.11
N TYR A 89 6.19 28.89 -0.20
CA TYR A 89 5.72 29.87 -1.20
C TYR A 89 4.21 30.10 -1.11
N LEU A 90 3.38 29.05 -1.07
CA LEU A 90 1.93 29.20 -0.91
C LEU A 90 1.56 29.97 0.36
N ASN A 91 2.27 29.75 1.48
CA ASN A 91 2.07 30.48 2.73
C ASN A 91 2.42 31.97 2.60
N SER A 92 3.45 32.30 1.80
CA SER A 92 3.89 33.68 1.54
C SER A 92 2.88 34.49 0.73
N LEU A 93 2.05 33.83 -0.09
CA LEU A 93 0.99 34.49 -0.87
C LEU A 93 -0.17 34.98 0.00
N GLY A 94 -0.25 34.55 1.26
CA GLY A 94 -1.35 34.89 2.16
C GLY A 94 -2.71 34.39 1.66
N ILE A 95 -2.73 33.32 0.86
CA ILE A 95 -3.99 32.64 0.49
C ILE A 95 -4.55 32.05 1.78
N PRO A 96 -5.76 32.44 2.22
CA PRO A 96 -6.35 31.90 3.44
C PRO A 96 -6.45 30.39 3.34
N ILE A 97 -5.97 29.71 4.38
CA ILE A 97 -6.19 28.27 4.54
C ILE A 97 -7.64 28.13 4.99
N ASN A 98 -8.38 27.33 4.25
CA ASN A 98 -9.77 27.15 4.53
C ASN A 98 -10.01 26.21 5.72
N GLU A 99 -9.08 25.38 6.23
CA GLU A 99 -9.30 24.50 7.40
C GLU A 99 -8.14 24.51 8.43
N ASP A 100 -8.41 23.98 9.62
CA ASP A 100 -7.55 23.72 10.80
C ASP A 100 -6.04 23.98 10.62
N LEU A 101 -5.55 25.06 11.24
CA LEU A 101 -4.19 25.56 11.08
C LEU A 101 -3.13 24.70 11.81
N ASN A 102 -3.54 23.90 12.79
CA ASN A 102 -2.64 23.07 13.59
C ASN A 102 -2.82 21.57 13.33
N PHE A 103 -3.73 21.20 12.44
CA PHE A 103 -4.02 19.84 12.01
C PHE A 103 -4.39 18.92 13.18
N ASN A 104 -5.10 19.41 14.21
CA ASN A 104 -5.59 18.61 15.33
C ASN A 104 -7.00 18.02 15.13
N GLY A 105 -7.63 18.29 13.97
CA GLY A 105 -8.97 17.86 13.61
C GLY A 105 -10.10 18.60 14.33
N THR A 106 -9.81 19.67 15.07
CA THR A 106 -10.76 20.43 15.89
C THR A 106 -10.65 21.94 15.67
N LYS A 107 -11.80 22.63 15.62
CA LYS A 107 -11.83 24.08 15.46
C LYS A 107 -11.39 24.79 16.75
N ASP A 108 -10.26 25.50 16.70
CA ASP A 108 -9.75 26.30 17.82
C ASP A 108 -10.53 27.64 17.99
N PRO A 109 -10.49 28.27 19.17
CA PRO A 109 -11.21 29.52 19.46
C PRO A 109 -10.81 30.72 18.60
N ASP A 110 -9.60 30.69 18.05
CA ASP A 110 -9.02 31.66 17.11
C ASP A 110 -9.24 31.26 15.63
N GLU A 111 -9.90 30.14 15.37
CA GLU A 111 -10.29 29.67 14.04
C GLU A 111 -11.77 29.98 13.72
N THR A 112 -12.08 30.28 12.46
CA THR A 112 -13.45 30.62 12.02
C THR A 112 -13.99 29.61 10.99
N GLY A 113 -15.00 28.81 11.36
CA GLY A 113 -15.70 27.80 10.51
C GLY A 113 -16.85 27.06 11.25
N ASN A 114 -17.72 26.29 10.58
CA ASN A 114 -18.89 25.60 11.19
C ASN A 114 -18.98 24.07 10.95
N GLY A 115 -17.90 23.42 10.50
CA GLY A 115 -17.64 22.00 10.78
C GLY A 115 -18.57 20.95 10.14
N ASN A 116 -18.80 21.03 8.83
CA ASN A 116 -19.54 20.00 8.06
C ASN A 116 -18.70 19.30 6.97
N GLY A 117 -17.37 19.47 6.97
CA GLY A 117 -16.49 19.09 5.85
C GLY A 117 -16.39 20.15 4.73
N ILE A 118 -16.87 21.37 5.01
CA ILE A 118 -16.76 22.60 4.22
C ILE A 118 -16.52 23.74 5.23
N PHE A 119 -15.50 24.58 5.03
CA PHE A 119 -15.30 25.77 5.86
C PHE A 119 -15.92 27.01 5.23
N GLU A 120 -16.89 27.61 5.93
CA GLU A 120 -17.37 28.96 5.65
C GLU A 120 -17.64 29.73 6.95
N THR A 121 -16.85 30.76 7.21
CA THR A 121 -17.32 32.11 7.56
C THR A 121 -16.15 33.05 7.37
N TYR A 122 -16.24 33.87 6.33
CA TYR A 122 -15.17 34.79 5.94
C TYR A 122 -14.83 35.76 7.07
N PRO A 123 -13.53 36.04 7.31
CA PRO A 123 -13.14 37.25 8.01
C PRO A 123 -13.85 38.44 7.37
N ALA A 124 -14.28 39.42 8.17
CA ALA A 124 -14.93 40.60 7.64
C ALA A 124 -14.06 41.25 6.56
N GLY A 125 -14.50 41.20 5.29
CA GLY A 125 -13.78 41.72 4.13
C GLY A 125 -13.34 40.70 3.07
N TYR A 126 -13.59 39.38 3.23
CA TYR A 126 -13.22 38.35 2.24
C TYR A 126 -14.38 37.86 1.34
N ASP A 127 -14.07 37.48 0.09
CA ASP A 127 -15.02 37.00 -0.94
C ASP A 127 -15.33 35.48 -0.80
N PRO A 128 -16.61 35.06 -0.93
CA PRO A 128 -17.06 33.67 -1.04
C PRO A 128 -16.28 32.72 -1.96
N ARG A 129 -15.51 33.26 -2.90
CA ARG A 129 -14.78 32.48 -3.91
C ARG A 129 -13.30 32.28 -3.56
N GLY A 130 -12.78 32.91 -2.50
CA GLY A 130 -11.39 32.78 -2.04
C GLY A 130 -10.53 34.04 -2.23
N TRP A 131 -9.20 33.88 -2.27
CA TRP A 131 -8.25 34.98 -2.52
C TRP A 131 -8.35 35.44 -3.98
N ALA A 132 -8.59 36.74 -4.20
CA ALA A 132 -8.68 37.33 -5.52
C ALA A 132 -7.28 37.47 -6.15
N LEU A 133 -7.03 36.69 -7.21
CA LEU A 133 -5.79 36.77 -7.98
C LEU A 133 -5.72 38.06 -8.81
N LEU A 134 -6.87 38.51 -9.32
CA LEU A 134 -6.98 39.70 -10.16
C LEU A 134 -7.47 40.89 -9.33
N GLN A 135 -6.74 42.00 -9.36
CA GLN A 135 -7.21 43.26 -8.78
C GLN A 135 -8.19 44.02 -9.69
N ASN A 136 -8.12 43.78 -11.01
CA ASN A 136 -8.99 44.41 -12.01
C ASN A 136 -9.39 43.39 -13.10
N PRO A 137 -10.58 43.52 -13.70
CA PRO A 137 -10.99 42.68 -14.83
C PRO A 137 -10.04 42.77 -16.02
N ILE A 138 -9.80 41.64 -16.69
CA ILE A 138 -8.94 41.56 -17.88
C ILE A 138 -9.79 41.50 -19.14
N GLN A 139 -9.64 42.51 -20.00
CA GLN A 139 -10.25 42.50 -21.33
C GLN A 139 -9.44 41.62 -22.29
N VAL A 140 -10.06 40.56 -22.80
CA VAL A 140 -9.43 39.68 -23.79
C VAL A 140 -9.84 40.16 -25.19
N ARG A 141 -8.85 40.41 -26.03
CA ARG A 141 -9.02 40.94 -27.39
C ARG A 141 -8.46 39.98 -28.40
N ASP A 142 -9.07 39.93 -29.57
CA ASP A 142 -8.55 39.17 -30.72
C ASP A 142 -7.22 39.78 -31.17
N PRO A 143 -6.14 39.00 -31.26
CA PRO A 143 -4.81 39.50 -31.59
C PRO A 143 -4.71 40.08 -33.02
N ASN A 144 -5.60 39.69 -33.93
CA ASN A 144 -5.52 40.10 -35.34
C ASN A 144 -6.21 41.44 -35.62
N ASN A 145 -7.29 41.75 -34.91
CA ASN A 145 -8.15 42.91 -35.20
C ASN A 145 -8.43 43.78 -33.95
N ASN A 146 -7.90 43.41 -32.78
CA ASN A 146 -8.06 44.12 -31.51
C ASN A 146 -9.52 44.25 -31.01
N GLN A 147 -10.43 43.45 -31.57
CA GLN A 147 -11.83 43.40 -31.16
C GLN A 147 -11.94 42.78 -29.77
N LEU A 148 -12.77 43.38 -28.90
CA LEU A 148 -13.07 42.81 -27.58
C LEU A 148 -13.83 41.50 -27.76
N LEU A 149 -13.25 40.39 -27.29
CA LEU A 149 -13.88 39.08 -27.26
C LEU A 149 -14.71 38.91 -25.98
N GLY A 150 -14.27 39.49 -24.87
CA GLY A 150 -14.99 39.47 -23.60
C GLY A 150 -14.05 39.85 -22.47
N THR A 151 -14.52 39.67 -21.24
CA THR A 151 -13.80 40.10 -20.05
C THR A 151 -13.70 38.95 -19.07
N ILE A 152 -12.52 38.69 -18.53
CA ILE A 152 -12.35 37.86 -17.32
C ILE A 152 -12.60 38.79 -16.15
N GLU A 153 -13.75 38.62 -15.49
CA GLU A 153 -14.21 39.53 -14.43
C GLU A 153 -13.43 39.30 -13.14
N SER A 154 -13.22 38.03 -12.79
CA SER A 154 -12.56 37.67 -11.55
C SER A 154 -11.98 36.27 -11.61
N VAL A 155 -10.85 36.07 -10.93
CA VAL A 155 -10.26 34.76 -10.67
C VAL A 155 -9.94 34.68 -9.19
N HIS A 156 -10.46 33.65 -8.53
CA HIS A 156 -10.27 33.43 -7.10
C HIS A 156 -9.66 32.05 -6.84
N ILE A 157 -8.87 31.97 -5.77
CA ILE A 157 -8.20 30.74 -5.34
C ILE A 157 -8.57 30.47 -3.88
N ALA A 158 -9.19 29.32 -3.62
CA ALA A 158 -9.34 28.76 -2.28
C ALA A 158 -8.33 27.63 -2.07
N ARG A 159 -7.82 27.49 -0.85
CA ARG A 159 -6.75 26.55 -0.51
C ARG A 159 -7.14 25.68 0.68
N TYR A 160 -7.00 24.38 0.50
CA TYR A 160 -7.08 23.34 1.53
C TYR A 160 -5.75 22.61 1.59
N ASP A 161 -5.33 22.23 2.78
CA ASP A 161 -3.99 21.75 3.03
C ASP A 161 -4.00 20.40 3.74
N GLU A 162 -3.28 19.44 3.16
CA GLU A 162 -2.92 18.17 3.77
C GLU A 162 -1.40 18.14 3.99
N TRP A 163 -0.92 17.16 4.74
CA TRP A 163 0.50 17.04 5.05
C TRP A 163 1.39 16.94 3.79
N SER A 164 0.97 16.17 2.79
CA SER A 164 1.75 15.90 1.57
C SER A 164 1.33 16.70 0.33
N LYS A 165 0.25 17.47 0.42
CA LYS A 165 -0.32 18.23 -0.71
C LYS A 165 -1.21 19.39 -0.25
N SER A 166 -1.38 20.38 -1.11
CA SER A 166 -2.41 21.41 -1.04
C SER A 166 -3.41 21.21 -2.16
N ILE A 167 -4.69 21.19 -1.83
CA ILE A 167 -5.78 21.23 -2.80
C ILE A 167 -6.17 22.69 -3.01
N LEU A 168 -6.07 23.16 -4.25
CA LEU A 168 -6.51 24.50 -4.64
C LEU A 168 -7.77 24.41 -5.49
N THR A 169 -8.80 25.17 -5.12
CA THR A 169 -9.99 25.37 -5.93
C THR A 169 -9.90 26.74 -6.60
N ILE A 170 -9.80 26.74 -7.93
CA ILE A 170 -9.68 27.94 -8.75
C ILE A 170 -11.02 28.22 -9.41
N THR A 171 -11.61 29.38 -9.12
CA THR A 171 -12.89 29.83 -9.66
C THR A 171 -12.68 31.04 -10.56
N SER A 172 -13.09 30.94 -11.82
CA SER A 172 -12.93 31.99 -12.83
C SER A 172 -14.27 32.36 -13.45
N THR A 173 -14.64 33.63 -13.36
CA THR A 173 -15.89 34.18 -13.92
C THR A 173 -15.55 35.10 -15.08
N ALA A 174 -16.14 34.84 -16.25
CA ALA A 174 -16.00 35.66 -17.44
C ALA A 174 -17.36 36.24 -17.87
N SER A 175 -17.34 37.40 -18.54
CA SER A 175 -18.51 38.07 -19.09
C SER A 175 -18.35 38.42 -20.56
N ARG A 176 -19.48 38.42 -21.28
CA ARG A 176 -19.61 38.84 -22.67
C ARG A 176 -21.08 39.14 -22.95
N ASN A 177 -21.37 40.29 -23.59
CA ASN A 177 -22.73 40.66 -24.01
C ASN A 177 -23.81 40.49 -22.92
N ASN A 178 -23.53 40.96 -21.69
CA ASN A 178 -24.39 40.83 -20.49
C ASN A 178 -24.68 39.39 -20.04
N ARG A 179 -23.90 38.41 -20.50
CA ARG A 179 -23.90 37.04 -20.00
C ARG A 179 -22.62 36.77 -19.23
N THR A 180 -22.71 35.89 -18.26
CA THR A 180 -21.60 35.47 -17.42
C THR A 180 -21.50 33.95 -17.43
N LYS A 181 -20.28 33.43 -17.33
CA LYS A 181 -20.03 32.00 -17.14
C LYS A 181 -18.91 31.82 -16.13
N THR A 182 -19.10 30.90 -15.19
CA THR A 182 -18.13 30.57 -14.14
C THR A 182 -17.61 29.15 -14.34
N ALA A 183 -16.29 29.00 -14.41
CA ALA A 183 -15.60 27.73 -14.43
C ALA A 183 -14.91 27.50 -13.07
N VAL A 184 -14.94 26.26 -12.60
CA VAL A 184 -14.27 25.82 -11.38
C VAL A 184 -13.32 24.68 -11.73
N GLN A 185 -12.07 24.77 -11.30
CA GLN A 185 -11.09 23.69 -11.40
C GLN A 185 -10.49 23.41 -10.03
N VAL A 186 -10.49 22.14 -9.65
CA VAL A 186 -9.81 21.67 -8.44
C VAL A 186 -8.50 21.04 -8.86
N ILE A 187 -7.40 21.51 -8.30
CA ILE A 187 -6.06 20.95 -8.49
C ILE A 187 -5.49 20.52 -7.15
N SER A 188 -4.67 19.49 -7.16
CA SER A 188 -3.78 19.11 -6.07
C SER A 188 -2.35 19.47 -6.44
N ILE A 189 -1.65 20.11 -5.54
CA ILE A 189 -0.23 20.41 -5.66
C ILE A 189 0.47 19.77 -4.47
N GLY A 190 1.40 18.86 -4.70
CA GLY A 190 2.04 18.12 -3.61
C GLY A 190 3.32 17.44 -4.05
N GLY A 191 3.84 16.55 -3.21
CA GLY A 191 4.87 15.61 -3.65
C GLY A 191 4.37 14.72 -4.79
N LYS A 192 5.28 14.15 -5.58
CA LYS A 192 4.92 13.22 -6.65
C LYS A 192 4.45 11.89 -6.07
N SER A 193 3.24 11.45 -6.40
CA SER A 193 2.71 10.16 -5.95
C SER A 193 3.60 8.99 -6.37
N SER A 194 3.89 8.12 -5.41
CA SER A 194 4.73 6.92 -5.57
C SER A 194 3.90 5.75 -6.08
N PRO A 195 4.33 5.01 -7.12
CA PRO A 195 3.60 3.87 -7.68
C PRO A 195 3.66 2.59 -6.81
N HIS A 196 4.05 2.70 -5.54
CA HIS A 196 4.39 1.58 -4.67
C HIS A 196 3.29 0.50 -4.53
N THR A 197 2.01 0.88 -4.46
CA THR A 197 0.90 -0.07 -4.38
C THR A 197 0.57 -0.74 -5.72
N GLU A 198 1.21 -0.38 -6.83
CA GLU A 198 1.09 -1.10 -8.10
C GLU A 198 1.83 -2.45 -8.12
N PHE A 199 2.71 -2.66 -7.14
CA PHE A 199 3.53 -3.86 -7.02
C PHE A 199 2.81 -4.91 -6.19
N SER A 200 2.90 -6.16 -6.63
CA SER A 200 2.52 -7.33 -5.83
C SER A 200 3.46 -7.47 -4.63
N VAL A 201 4.75 -7.27 -4.89
CA VAL A 201 5.79 -7.19 -3.86
C VAL A 201 6.73 -6.04 -4.18
N LEU A 202 6.95 -5.15 -3.23
CA LEU A 202 7.98 -4.11 -3.29
C LEU A 202 8.79 -4.14 -1.99
N ALA A 203 10.08 -4.39 -2.08
CA ALA A 203 10.96 -4.28 -0.92
C ALA A 203 12.35 -3.77 -1.28
N SER A 204 13.09 -3.25 -0.30
CA SER A 204 14.50 -2.96 -0.51
C SER A 204 15.29 -4.26 -0.60
N ASN A 205 15.06 -5.16 0.37
CA ASN A 205 15.68 -6.48 0.41
C ASN A 205 14.63 -7.59 0.39
N ILE A 206 14.82 -8.54 -0.52
CA ILE A 206 13.97 -9.72 -0.65
C ILE A 206 14.82 -10.97 -0.39
N SER A 207 14.53 -11.66 0.71
CA SER A 207 15.16 -12.93 1.08
C SER A 207 14.13 -14.05 1.17
N CYS A 208 14.53 -15.26 0.74
CA CYS A 208 13.77 -16.52 0.84
C CYS A 208 12.38 -16.59 0.16
N ILE A 209 11.76 -15.49 -0.28
CA ILE A 209 10.42 -15.50 -0.89
C ILE A 209 10.38 -16.29 -2.20
N LEU A 210 11.45 -16.27 -3.01
CA LEU A 210 11.51 -16.89 -4.33
C LEU A 210 12.01 -18.34 -4.31
N CYS A 211 11.94 -19.03 -3.17
CA CYS A 211 12.28 -20.46 -3.10
C CYS A 211 11.07 -21.35 -3.40
N HIS A 212 9.89 -21.02 -2.88
CA HIS A 212 8.68 -21.84 -3.05
C HIS A 212 7.43 -20.96 -3.22
N ALA A 213 7.45 -20.03 -4.17
CA ALA A 213 6.40 -19.04 -4.32
C ALA A 213 5.83 -18.91 -5.73
N GLU A 214 4.52 -18.69 -5.80
CA GLU A 214 3.82 -18.32 -7.01
C GLU A 214 3.16 -16.95 -6.85
N PHE A 215 3.37 -16.08 -7.83
CA PHE A 215 2.80 -14.74 -7.85
C PHE A 215 1.97 -14.56 -9.12
N GLN A 216 0.73 -14.15 -8.96
CA GLN A 216 -0.15 -13.82 -10.08
C GLN A 216 -1.18 -12.76 -9.69
N SER A 217 -1.90 -12.21 -10.67
CA SER A 217 -2.99 -11.30 -10.38
C SER A 217 -4.21 -12.06 -9.89
N LEU A 218 -4.92 -11.51 -8.91
CA LEU A 218 -6.13 -12.08 -8.38
C LEU A 218 -7.22 -12.25 -9.47
N PRO A 219 -7.50 -11.27 -10.36
CA PRO A 219 -8.46 -11.46 -11.45
C PRO A 219 -8.15 -12.66 -12.35
N LEU A 220 -6.86 -12.94 -12.61
CA LEU A 220 -6.46 -14.13 -13.37
C LEU A 220 -6.77 -15.42 -12.60
N SER A 221 -6.53 -15.44 -11.29
CA SER A 221 -6.68 -16.64 -10.45
C SER A 221 -8.13 -17.11 -10.28
N ILE A 222 -9.08 -16.17 -10.31
CA ILE A 222 -10.52 -16.45 -10.10
C ILE A 222 -11.31 -16.56 -11.41
N ASN A 223 -10.66 -16.32 -12.57
CA ASN A 223 -11.36 -16.32 -13.84
C ASN A 223 -11.81 -17.73 -14.25
N THR A 224 -13.09 -17.84 -14.59
CA THR A 224 -13.70 -19.06 -15.14
C THR A 224 -14.17 -18.90 -16.59
N ASP A 225 -14.10 -17.68 -17.14
CA ASP A 225 -14.57 -17.36 -18.50
C ASP A 225 -13.42 -17.44 -19.53
N PRO A 226 -13.50 -18.36 -20.52
CA PRO A 226 -12.52 -18.44 -21.60
C PRO A 226 -12.39 -17.18 -22.46
N ALA A 227 -13.41 -16.32 -22.51
CA ALA A 227 -13.35 -15.06 -23.26
C ALA A 227 -12.32 -14.07 -22.68
N ASN A 228 -11.97 -14.21 -21.41
CA ASN A 228 -10.99 -13.36 -20.74
C ASN A 228 -9.55 -13.88 -20.86
N TYR A 229 -9.31 -15.03 -21.50
CA TYR A 229 -7.95 -15.52 -21.68
C TYR A 229 -7.09 -14.53 -22.47
N ASN A 230 -5.83 -14.36 -22.06
CA ASN A 230 -4.89 -13.40 -22.63
C ASN A 230 -5.23 -11.91 -22.42
N THR A 231 -6.17 -11.58 -21.52
CA THR A 231 -6.56 -10.19 -21.23
C THR A 231 -5.97 -9.64 -19.93
N PHE A 232 -5.42 -10.50 -19.07
CA PHE A 232 -4.94 -10.14 -17.74
C PHE A 232 -3.61 -9.41 -17.77
N ASP A 233 -3.52 -8.33 -17.00
CA ASP A 233 -2.28 -7.62 -16.76
C ASP A 233 -1.27 -8.49 -16.01
N ARG A 234 -0.01 -8.36 -16.40
CA ARG A 234 1.12 -8.88 -15.65
C ARG A 234 1.25 -8.11 -14.32
N ILE A 235 1.69 -8.79 -13.26
CA ILE A 235 2.02 -8.12 -11.99
C ILE A 235 3.44 -7.56 -12.02
N LYS A 236 3.75 -6.66 -11.07
CA LYS A 236 5.11 -6.13 -10.86
C LYS A 236 5.65 -6.63 -9.52
N ILE A 237 6.92 -7.05 -9.49
CA ILE A 237 7.69 -7.35 -8.28
C ILE A 237 9.00 -6.59 -8.36
N ALA A 238 9.36 -5.84 -7.31
CA ALA A 238 10.60 -5.06 -7.30
C ALA A 238 11.42 -5.26 -6.03
N SER A 239 12.73 -5.43 -6.22
CA SER A 239 13.74 -5.27 -5.20
C SER A 239 14.56 -4.00 -5.47
N LEU A 240 14.60 -3.08 -4.51
CA LEU A 240 15.31 -1.81 -4.67
C LEU A 240 16.82 -1.92 -4.40
N GLU A 241 17.26 -2.95 -3.68
CA GLU A 241 18.68 -3.08 -3.28
C GLU A 241 19.22 -4.50 -3.46
N SER A 242 18.51 -5.52 -2.99
CA SER A 242 19.00 -6.90 -3.12
C SER A 242 17.91 -7.96 -3.22
N LEU A 243 18.22 -9.00 -3.99
CA LEU A 243 17.38 -10.17 -4.15
C LEU A 243 18.24 -11.43 -3.98
N LEU A 244 17.82 -12.33 -3.11
CA LEU A 244 18.44 -13.66 -2.99
C LEU A 244 17.61 -14.71 -3.72
N VAL A 245 18.25 -15.49 -4.61
CA VAL A 245 17.62 -16.58 -5.34
C VAL A 245 18.40 -17.88 -5.15
N ARG A 246 17.70 -19.00 -4.97
CA ARG A 246 18.31 -20.33 -4.94
C ARG A 246 18.36 -20.97 -6.32
N PRO A 247 19.52 -21.46 -6.78
CA PRO A 247 19.67 -21.92 -8.17
C PRO A 247 18.85 -23.16 -8.50
N THR A 248 18.80 -24.14 -7.60
CA THR A 248 18.25 -25.48 -7.87
C THR A 248 17.06 -25.87 -7.00
N GLU A 249 16.70 -25.02 -6.03
CA GLU A 249 15.61 -25.28 -5.07
C GLU A 249 14.42 -24.33 -5.26
N ALA A 250 14.54 -23.33 -6.13
CA ALA A 250 13.50 -22.36 -6.38
C ALA A 250 12.39 -22.97 -7.26
N ASP A 251 11.39 -23.60 -6.67
CA ASP A 251 10.14 -23.92 -7.38
C ASP A 251 9.23 -22.68 -7.33
N SER A 252 9.66 -21.61 -8.01
CA SER A 252 8.97 -20.32 -7.96
C SER A 252 8.66 -19.77 -9.35
N ARG A 253 7.50 -19.11 -9.45
CA ARG A 253 6.95 -18.62 -10.71
C ARG A 253 6.30 -17.25 -10.55
N VAL A 254 6.57 -16.36 -11.51
CA VAL A 254 6.00 -15.00 -11.52
C VAL A 254 5.18 -14.78 -12.79
N ALA A 255 3.89 -14.51 -12.65
CA ALA A 255 3.01 -14.08 -13.76
C ALA A 255 3.13 -12.56 -13.96
N GLY A 256 4.35 -12.10 -14.23
CA GLY A 256 4.73 -10.72 -14.01
C GLY A 256 6.15 -10.40 -14.44
N THR A 257 6.53 -9.17 -14.15
CA THR A 257 7.88 -8.64 -14.35
C THR A 257 8.58 -8.50 -13.00
N LEU A 258 9.82 -8.98 -12.94
CA LEU A 258 10.73 -8.81 -11.80
C LEU A 258 11.73 -7.67 -12.11
N TYR A 259 11.73 -6.63 -11.29
CA TYR A 259 12.68 -5.52 -11.38
C TYR A 259 13.70 -5.61 -10.23
N THR A 260 14.98 -5.47 -10.53
CA THR A 260 16.03 -5.36 -9.51
C THR A 260 16.87 -4.13 -9.77
N ARG A 261 17.12 -3.31 -8.74
CA ARG A 261 18.02 -2.14 -8.84
C ARG A 261 19.38 -2.34 -8.20
N GLY A 262 19.51 -3.37 -7.39
CA GLY A 262 20.81 -3.83 -6.94
C GLY A 262 21.00 -5.30 -7.22
N ARG A 263 21.77 -5.94 -6.34
CA ARG A 263 22.46 -7.18 -6.64
C ARG A 263 21.54 -8.39 -6.46
N VAL A 264 21.60 -9.30 -7.43
CA VAL A 264 20.95 -10.62 -7.32
C VAL A 264 21.97 -11.65 -6.87
N TYR A 265 21.79 -12.14 -5.65
CA TYR A 265 22.73 -13.01 -4.97
C TYR A 265 22.31 -14.48 -5.04
N LYS A 266 23.32 -15.34 -5.17
CA LYS A 266 23.27 -16.78 -4.86
C LYS A 266 23.39 -16.98 -3.34
N PRO A 267 23.05 -18.18 -2.82
CA PRO A 267 23.18 -18.48 -1.39
C PRO A 267 24.61 -18.32 -0.85
N ASP A 268 25.63 -18.43 -1.70
CA ASP A 268 27.04 -18.27 -1.31
C ASP A 268 27.52 -16.81 -1.27
N GLY A 269 26.63 -15.86 -1.56
CA GLY A 269 26.93 -14.43 -1.62
C GLY A 269 27.58 -13.99 -2.95
N SER A 270 27.79 -14.89 -3.91
CA SER A 270 28.20 -14.52 -5.26
C SER A 270 27.01 -13.99 -6.07
N LEU A 271 27.29 -13.21 -7.13
CA LEU A 271 26.26 -12.61 -7.97
C LEU A 271 25.81 -13.58 -9.07
N TYR A 272 24.53 -13.48 -9.42
CA TYR A 272 24.01 -14.05 -10.66
C TYR A 272 24.38 -13.19 -11.87
N SER A 273 24.78 -13.84 -12.96
CA SER A 273 24.67 -13.25 -14.28
C SER A 273 23.25 -13.43 -14.86
N PRO A 274 22.85 -12.64 -15.88
CA PRO A 274 21.59 -12.85 -16.58
C PRO A 274 21.40 -14.28 -17.12
N SER A 275 22.45 -14.89 -17.67
CA SER A 275 22.38 -16.25 -18.23
C SER A 275 22.24 -17.34 -17.16
N GLU A 276 22.83 -17.11 -15.98
CA GLU A 276 22.65 -18.00 -14.83
C GLU A 276 21.22 -17.94 -14.27
N LEU A 277 20.61 -16.74 -14.21
CA LEU A 277 19.19 -16.60 -13.81
C LEU A 277 18.24 -17.24 -14.83
N GLN A 278 18.50 -17.06 -16.13
CA GLN A 278 17.72 -17.72 -17.19
C GLN A 278 17.73 -19.25 -17.04
N SER A 279 18.88 -19.80 -16.64
CA SER A 279 19.08 -21.24 -16.42
C SER A 279 18.57 -21.72 -15.05
N SER A 280 18.21 -20.81 -14.14
CA SER A 280 17.80 -21.15 -12.77
C SER A 280 16.41 -21.80 -12.69
N THR A 281 16.06 -22.32 -11.53
CA THR A 281 14.72 -22.91 -11.27
C THR A 281 13.62 -21.87 -11.04
N LEU A 282 13.98 -20.61 -10.76
CA LEU A 282 13.05 -19.49 -10.76
C LEU A 282 12.60 -19.18 -12.20
N LYS A 283 11.29 -19.25 -12.44
CA LYS A 283 10.68 -19.05 -13.76
C LYS A 283 9.69 -17.90 -13.78
N ALA A 284 9.29 -17.49 -14.98
CA ALA A 284 8.18 -16.58 -15.19
C ALA A 284 7.10 -17.25 -16.04
N TYR A 285 5.92 -16.64 -16.11
CA TYR A 285 4.95 -16.93 -17.15
C TYR A 285 5.16 -16.01 -18.35
N LYS A 286 4.83 -16.51 -19.53
CA LYS A 286 5.06 -15.81 -20.79
C LYS A 286 4.21 -14.55 -20.86
N ILE A 287 4.85 -13.43 -21.15
CA ILE A 287 4.22 -12.12 -21.36
C ILE A 287 4.18 -11.84 -22.87
N ASN A 288 3.08 -11.24 -23.34
CA ASN A 288 2.99 -10.71 -24.69
C ASN A 288 3.82 -9.42 -24.80
N ASN A 289 4.85 -9.46 -25.64
CA ASN A 289 5.83 -8.39 -25.84
C ASN A 289 5.27 -7.14 -26.55
N THR A 290 3.99 -7.11 -26.92
CA THR A 290 3.35 -5.97 -27.59
C THR A 290 2.38 -5.22 -26.67
N ASN A 291 1.74 -5.93 -25.74
CA ASN A 291 0.71 -5.35 -24.88
C ASN A 291 0.89 -5.65 -23.38
N GLY A 292 1.92 -6.40 -23.01
CA GLY A 292 2.26 -6.68 -21.61
C GLY A 292 1.29 -7.62 -20.88
N LYS A 293 0.39 -8.31 -21.58
CA LYS A 293 -0.59 -9.25 -21.01
C LYS A 293 0.00 -10.65 -20.82
N ILE A 294 -0.53 -11.40 -19.86
CA ILE A 294 -0.14 -12.80 -19.63
C ILE A 294 -0.68 -13.69 -20.74
N ILE A 295 0.18 -14.54 -21.31
CA ILE A 295 -0.21 -15.49 -22.35
C ILE A 295 -0.71 -16.80 -21.73
N GLN A 296 -1.87 -17.23 -22.19
CA GLN A 296 -2.56 -18.46 -21.81
C GLN A 296 -2.85 -19.32 -23.05
N ASN A 297 -2.86 -20.65 -22.86
CA ASN A 297 -3.30 -21.59 -23.90
C ASN A 297 -4.84 -21.63 -24.02
N SER A 298 -5.37 -22.46 -24.93
CA SER A 298 -6.81 -22.62 -25.14
C SER A 298 -7.59 -23.12 -23.92
N SER A 299 -6.90 -23.68 -22.92
CA SER A 299 -7.46 -24.16 -21.67
C SER A 299 -7.29 -23.16 -20.51
N GLY A 300 -6.81 -21.94 -20.78
CA GLY A 300 -6.57 -20.91 -19.76
C GLY A 300 -5.29 -21.09 -18.97
N GLN A 301 -4.47 -22.11 -19.26
CA GLN A 301 -3.23 -22.35 -18.53
C GLN A 301 -2.14 -21.38 -18.99
N MET A 302 -1.45 -20.75 -18.04
CA MET A 302 -0.32 -19.89 -18.32
C MET A 302 0.89 -20.69 -18.82
N ILE A 303 1.65 -20.10 -19.74
CA ILE A 303 2.82 -20.75 -20.34
C ILE A 303 4.07 -20.40 -19.55
N VAL A 304 4.74 -21.39 -18.94
CA VAL A 304 6.00 -21.18 -18.20
C VAL A 304 7.15 -20.90 -19.16
N THR A 305 8.01 -19.93 -18.83
CA THR A 305 9.19 -19.54 -19.60
C THR A 305 10.39 -19.25 -18.66
N PRO A 306 11.64 -19.37 -19.13
CA PRO A 306 12.81 -18.85 -18.40
C PRO A 306 12.68 -17.36 -18.08
N LEU A 307 13.39 -16.92 -17.03
CA LEU A 307 13.63 -15.50 -16.82
C LEU A 307 14.59 -14.99 -17.88
N GLU A 308 14.20 -13.95 -18.60
CA GLU A 308 14.98 -13.34 -19.68
C GLU A 308 15.16 -11.87 -19.35
N ASN A 309 16.41 -11.48 -19.09
CA ASN A 309 16.72 -10.09 -18.84
C ASN A 309 16.38 -9.25 -20.07
N ALA A 310 15.81 -8.07 -19.84
CA ALA A 310 15.44 -7.15 -20.91
C ALA A 310 16.63 -6.83 -21.82
N GLY A 311 16.40 -6.94 -23.13
CA GLY A 311 17.31 -6.42 -24.13
C GLY A 311 17.18 -4.91 -24.26
N THR A 312 18.03 -4.32 -25.09
CA THR A 312 17.96 -2.90 -25.48
C THR A 312 17.58 -2.76 -26.96
N ASP A 313 16.94 -1.66 -27.30
CA ASP A 313 16.68 -1.28 -28.68
C ASP A 313 17.93 -0.64 -29.34
N ALA A 314 17.76 -0.08 -30.55
CA ALA A 314 18.84 0.56 -31.30
C ALA A 314 19.39 1.84 -30.65
N ASN A 315 18.62 2.49 -29.77
CA ASN A 315 19.02 3.69 -29.04
C ASN A 315 19.69 3.34 -27.69
N GLY A 316 19.69 2.07 -27.30
CA GLY A 316 20.17 1.61 -26.00
C GLY A 316 19.09 1.62 -24.91
N ASP A 317 17.84 1.93 -25.26
CA ASP A 317 16.72 1.95 -24.32
C ASP A 317 16.24 0.51 -24.05
N LEU A 318 15.87 0.24 -22.80
CA LEU A 318 15.38 -1.09 -22.42
C LEU A 318 14.07 -1.42 -23.15
N ILE A 319 13.95 -2.63 -23.69
CA ILE A 319 12.72 -3.08 -24.35
C ILE A 319 11.63 -3.31 -23.27
N PRO A 320 10.42 -2.75 -23.41
CA PRO A 320 9.32 -2.94 -22.45
C PRO A 320 8.78 -4.37 -22.47
N PHE A 321 7.99 -4.73 -21.45
CA PHE A 321 7.29 -6.00 -21.30
C PHE A 321 8.20 -7.25 -21.17
N ALA A 322 9.45 -7.08 -20.74
CA ALA A 322 10.29 -8.19 -20.33
C ALA A 322 9.80 -8.79 -18.99
N ASN A 323 10.15 -10.05 -18.73
CA ASN A 323 9.83 -10.69 -17.46
C ASN A 323 10.89 -10.45 -16.36
N LEU A 324 12.06 -9.94 -16.74
CA LEU A 324 13.15 -9.58 -15.85
C LEU A 324 13.83 -8.30 -16.32
N TYR A 325 14.05 -7.37 -15.38
CA TYR A 325 14.94 -6.23 -15.54
C TYR A 325 15.97 -6.26 -14.40
N MET A 326 17.19 -6.65 -14.72
CA MET A 326 18.33 -6.49 -13.83
C MET A 326 18.91 -5.08 -13.99
N ASP A 327 19.30 -4.47 -12.87
CA ASP A 327 19.86 -3.12 -12.78
C ASP A 327 18.94 -2.06 -13.43
N TYR A 328 17.64 -2.11 -13.09
CA TYR A 328 16.64 -1.21 -13.67
C TYR A 328 16.97 0.27 -13.38
N PRO A 329 16.89 1.18 -14.37
CA PRO A 329 17.44 2.53 -14.23
C PRO A 329 16.85 3.32 -13.07
N LEU A 330 17.69 4.12 -12.40
CA LEU A 330 17.27 5.12 -11.42
C LEU A 330 16.71 6.39 -12.08
N ASP A 331 17.18 6.71 -13.30
CA ASP A 331 16.61 7.78 -14.11
C ASP A 331 15.23 7.35 -14.60
N GLU A 332 14.19 8.09 -14.20
CA GLU A 332 12.81 7.82 -14.60
C GLU A 332 12.60 7.90 -16.12
N GLN A 333 13.35 8.72 -16.84
CA GLN A 333 13.22 8.81 -18.30
C GLN A 333 13.71 7.54 -19.00
N ALA A 334 14.63 6.82 -18.37
CA ALA A 334 15.14 5.54 -18.85
C ALA A 334 14.30 4.33 -18.37
N GLN A 335 13.27 4.54 -17.55
CA GLN A 335 12.37 3.48 -17.06
C GLN A 335 11.26 3.19 -18.09
N THR A 336 11.61 2.43 -19.12
CA THR A 336 10.75 2.16 -20.28
C THR A 336 9.53 1.27 -20.00
N ASP A 337 9.47 0.63 -18.84
CA ASP A 337 8.44 -0.36 -18.45
C ASP A 337 7.66 0.06 -17.19
N GLY A 338 7.62 1.38 -16.94
CA GLY A 338 6.92 1.99 -15.83
C GLY A 338 7.82 2.32 -14.64
N VAL A 339 7.32 3.20 -13.77
CA VAL A 339 8.12 3.76 -12.68
C VAL A 339 8.32 2.74 -11.55
N VAL A 340 9.57 2.58 -11.12
CA VAL A 340 9.97 1.90 -9.88
C VAL A 340 10.49 2.96 -8.89
N PRO A 341 10.03 2.99 -7.62
CA PRO A 341 10.49 3.97 -6.64
C PRO A 341 12.00 3.90 -6.38
N ASN A 342 12.71 5.03 -6.43
CA ASN A 342 14.17 5.08 -6.22
C ASN A 342 14.58 4.78 -4.78
N ASN A 343 13.75 5.18 -3.82
CA ASN A 343 13.89 4.88 -2.41
C ASN A 343 12.67 4.11 -1.94
N PHE A 344 12.83 3.38 -0.83
CA PHE A 344 11.69 2.74 -0.17
C PHE A 344 10.67 3.82 0.21
N PRO A 345 9.40 3.69 -0.21
CA PRO A 345 8.37 4.65 0.18
C PRO A 345 7.99 4.37 1.64
N ALA A 346 8.42 5.21 2.57
CA ALA A 346 8.03 5.05 3.97
C ALA A 346 6.53 5.38 4.13
N PRO A 347 5.73 4.52 4.79
CA PRO A 347 4.31 4.78 4.99
C PRO A 347 4.01 5.81 6.09
N PHE A 348 5.03 6.21 6.85
CA PHE A 348 4.96 7.25 7.89
C PHE A 348 5.96 8.37 7.55
N PRO A 349 5.69 9.61 7.97
CA PRO A 349 6.69 10.66 7.97
C PRO A 349 7.94 10.24 8.77
N ASP A 350 9.12 10.63 8.29
CA ASP A 350 10.43 10.42 8.94
C ASP A 350 11.28 11.68 8.70
N GLU A 351 10.84 12.83 9.22
CA GLU A 351 11.44 14.13 8.89
C GLU A 351 12.87 14.25 9.40
N ASN A 352 13.14 13.62 10.55
CA ASN A 352 14.46 13.61 11.18
C ASN A 352 15.37 12.47 10.65
N ASN A 353 14.86 11.66 9.70
CA ASN A 353 15.53 10.51 9.10
C ASN A 353 16.12 9.56 10.16
N ASN A 354 15.39 9.31 11.25
CA ASN A 354 15.79 8.40 12.32
C ASN A 354 15.26 6.98 12.16
N ARG A 355 14.40 6.74 11.15
CA ARG A 355 13.79 5.45 10.83
C ARG A 355 12.85 4.90 11.90
N LEU A 356 12.56 5.67 12.94
CA LEU A 356 11.52 5.41 13.91
C LEU A 356 10.26 6.15 13.47
N VAL A 357 9.17 5.94 14.21
CA VAL A 357 7.98 6.77 14.11
C VAL A 357 7.83 7.43 15.47
N ASP A 358 8.25 8.69 15.55
CA ASP A 358 8.29 9.44 16.80
C ASP A 358 6.90 9.93 17.23
N ASP A 359 6.80 10.51 18.42
CA ASP A 359 5.51 11.02 18.93
C ASP A 359 4.98 12.13 17.99
N GLU A 360 5.85 13.05 17.55
CA GLU A 360 5.49 14.13 16.64
C GLU A 360 5.08 13.63 15.24
N GLU A 361 5.75 12.60 14.73
CA GLU A 361 5.45 12.02 13.40
C GLU A 361 4.14 11.23 13.42
N PHE A 362 3.86 10.53 14.52
CA PHE A 362 2.63 9.76 14.66
C PHE A 362 1.42 10.65 14.98
N GLU A 363 1.61 11.79 15.63
CA GLU A 363 0.53 12.74 15.91
C GLU A 363 -0.17 13.19 14.61
N ILE A 364 0.60 13.37 13.53
CA ILE A 364 0.07 13.67 12.18
C ILE A 364 -0.88 12.56 11.70
N VAL A 365 -0.53 11.30 11.98
CA VAL A 365 -1.37 10.14 11.62
C VAL A 365 -2.61 10.07 12.49
N LEU A 366 -2.49 10.35 13.79
CA LEU A 366 -3.63 10.39 14.71
C LEU A 366 -4.65 11.45 14.28
N ASN A 367 -4.19 12.64 13.91
CA ASN A 367 -5.10 13.73 13.57
C ASN A 367 -5.68 13.62 12.15
N SER A 368 -5.04 12.85 11.27
CA SER A 368 -5.58 12.54 9.94
C SER A 368 -6.48 11.29 9.91
N ALA A 369 -6.59 10.56 11.02
CA ALA A 369 -7.51 9.44 11.15
C ALA A 369 -8.96 9.94 11.10
N ASN A 370 -9.75 9.37 10.19
CA ASN A 370 -11.15 9.74 9.95
C ASN A 370 -12.06 8.51 9.80
N GLY A 371 -11.55 7.37 10.24
CA GLY A 371 -12.18 6.07 10.14
C GLY A 371 -12.82 5.62 11.43
N ARG A 372 -13.23 4.35 11.44
CA ARG A 372 -13.75 3.70 12.64
C ARG A 372 -13.63 2.19 12.54
N VAL A 373 -13.56 1.56 13.72
CA VAL A 373 -13.79 0.12 13.88
C VAL A 373 -15.03 -0.08 14.73
N TYR A 374 -15.92 -0.97 14.30
CA TYR A 374 -17.11 -1.34 15.04
C TYR A 374 -17.53 -2.79 14.78
N PHE A 375 -18.48 -3.25 15.59
CA PHE A 375 -19.11 -4.57 15.54
C PHE A 375 -20.63 -4.37 15.60
N GLU A 376 -21.41 -5.25 14.97
CA GLU A 376 -22.89 -5.10 14.96
C GLU A 376 -23.58 -5.84 16.12
N SER A 377 -22.82 -6.64 16.89
CA SER A 377 -23.31 -7.48 17.98
C SER A 377 -24.32 -8.53 17.51
N SER A 378 -23.86 -9.73 17.23
CA SER A 378 -24.72 -10.91 17.23
C SER A 378 -24.75 -11.47 18.66
N THR A 379 -25.76 -11.10 19.45
CA THR A 379 -26.08 -11.86 20.66
C THR A 379 -26.51 -13.26 20.23
N LEU A 380 -25.60 -14.24 20.37
CA LEU A 380 -25.96 -15.66 20.28
C LEU A 380 -26.82 -16.00 21.51
N GLU A 381 -28.11 -16.28 21.30
CA GLU A 381 -28.97 -16.87 22.33
C GLU A 381 -28.58 -18.35 22.54
N GLY A 382 -28.03 -18.69 23.71
CA GLY A 382 -27.75 -20.07 24.13
C GLY A 382 -26.63 -20.20 25.17
N GLU A 383 -26.63 -21.26 25.99
CA GLU A 383 -25.50 -21.58 26.87
C GLU A 383 -24.27 -21.94 26.02
N LEU A 384 -23.27 -21.06 26.04
CA LEU A 384 -22.04 -21.21 25.28
C LEU A 384 -21.01 -22.07 26.04
N PRO A 385 -20.23 -22.93 25.35
CA PRO A 385 -19.07 -23.58 25.95
C PRO A 385 -18.05 -22.54 26.44
N PRO A 386 -17.41 -22.74 27.61
CA PRO A 386 -16.38 -21.82 28.10
C PRO A 386 -15.20 -21.69 27.12
N GLY A 387 -14.79 -20.46 26.80
CA GLY A 387 -13.51 -20.16 26.14
C GLY A 387 -13.55 -19.93 24.62
N GLN A 388 -14.71 -19.91 23.97
CA GLN A 388 -14.83 -19.61 22.53
C GLN A 388 -15.14 -18.12 22.29
N ILE A 389 -14.44 -17.49 21.34
CA ILE A 389 -14.76 -16.13 20.87
C ILE A 389 -15.92 -16.24 19.87
N THR A 390 -17.08 -15.71 20.25
CA THR A 390 -18.32 -15.84 19.47
C THR A 390 -18.83 -14.51 18.90
N SER A 391 -18.16 -13.41 19.22
CA SER A 391 -18.44 -12.06 18.72
C SER A 391 -17.10 -11.33 18.54
N GLY A 392 -17.10 -10.25 17.76
CA GLY A 392 -15.91 -9.46 17.49
C GLY A 392 -15.41 -8.75 18.74
N VAL A 393 -14.09 -8.60 18.85
CA VAL A 393 -13.42 -8.07 20.03
C VAL A 393 -12.44 -6.97 19.65
N ALA A 394 -12.59 -5.80 20.26
CA ALA A 394 -11.57 -4.76 20.35
C ALA A 394 -11.18 -4.56 21.82
N TYR A 395 -9.98 -5.01 22.17
CA TYR A 395 -9.45 -4.95 23.52
C TYR A 395 -8.19 -4.09 23.55
N GLY A 396 -8.30 -2.91 24.16
CA GLY A 396 -7.19 -1.99 24.33
C GLY A 396 -6.37 -2.27 25.59
N VAL A 397 -5.07 -2.10 25.48
CA VAL A 397 -4.09 -2.17 26.57
C VAL A 397 -3.40 -0.80 26.64
N PRO A 398 -3.70 0.04 27.65
CA PRO A 398 -3.13 1.38 27.74
C PRO A 398 -1.61 1.37 27.71
N ARG A 399 -1.00 2.43 27.19
CA ARG A 399 0.47 2.57 27.11
C ARG A 399 1.12 2.32 28.48
N GLY A 400 2.13 1.46 28.51
CA GLY A 400 2.82 1.05 29.75
C GLY A 400 2.12 -0.03 30.58
N SER A 401 0.91 -0.45 30.21
CA SER A 401 0.20 -1.58 30.84
C SER A 401 0.58 -2.92 30.19
N VAL A 402 0.26 -4.01 30.89
CA VAL A 402 0.47 -5.38 30.42
C VAL A 402 -0.88 -6.10 30.31
N TYR A 403 -1.12 -6.74 29.18
CA TYR A 403 -2.20 -7.68 28.98
C TYR A 403 -1.92 -8.99 29.73
N VAL A 404 -2.84 -9.35 30.61
CA VAL A 404 -2.85 -10.64 31.31
C VAL A 404 -4.13 -11.37 30.91
N PRO A 405 -4.04 -12.51 30.22
CA PRO A 405 -5.23 -13.24 29.80
C PRO A 405 -6.00 -13.77 31.02
N SER A 406 -7.34 -13.74 30.95
CA SER A 406 -8.20 -14.34 31.96
C SER A 406 -8.08 -15.87 32.00
N ASP A 407 -7.78 -16.49 30.86
CA ASP A 407 -7.45 -17.92 30.73
C ASP A 407 -6.10 -18.08 30.01
N PRO A 408 -5.03 -18.53 30.71
CA PRO A 408 -3.73 -18.79 30.09
C PRO A 408 -3.73 -19.87 28.99
N ASN A 409 -4.77 -20.72 28.91
CA ASN A 409 -4.92 -21.72 27.86
C ASN A 409 -5.72 -21.21 26.66
N ASN A 410 -6.57 -20.20 26.85
CA ASN A 410 -7.31 -19.48 25.81
C ASN A 410 -7.07 -17.97 25.94
N PRO A 411 -5.88 -17.51 25.55
CA PRO A 411 -5.38 -16.20 25.95
C PRO A 411 -5.99 -15.01 25.21
N LEU A 412 -6.74 -15.22 24.13
CA LEU A 412 -7.41 -14.11 23.44
C LEU A 412 -8.58 -13.58 24.29
N PRO A 413 -8.79 -12.26 24.34
CA PRO A 413 -9.91 -11.67 25.06
C PRO A 413 -11.23 -12.10 24.41
N THR A 414 -12.26 -12.37 25.24
CA THR A 414 -13.58 -12.80 24.78
C THR A 414 -14.62 -11.67 24.71
N ALA A 415 -14.25 -10.47 25.13
CA ALA A 415 -15.11 -9.28 25.11
C ALA A 415 -14.28 -8.02 24.88
N SER A 416 -14.90 -7.04 24.22
CA SER A 416 -14.33 -5.70 24.04
C SER A 416 -14.28 -4.92 25.36
N ASN A 417 -13.36 -3.96 25.46
CA ASN A 417 -13.35 -2.95 26.53
C ASN A 417 -13.58 -1.55 25.95
N ASP A 418 -13.30 -0.49 26.72
CA ASP A 418 -13.54 0.91 26.33
C ASP A 418 -12.81 1.33 25.04
N ALA A 419 -11.82 0.56 24.58
CA ALA A 419 -11.15 0.78 23.30
C ALA A 419 -12.12 0.73 22.10
N LEU A 420 -13.17 -0.10 22.16
CA LEU A 420 -14.19 -0.15 21.11
C LEU A 420 -14.90 1.20 20.98
N THR A 421 -15.15 1.89 22.09
CA THR A 421 -15.78 3.22 22.06
C THR A 421 -14.85 4.25 21.41
N SER A 422 -13.55 4.25 21.74
CA SER A 422 -12.58 5.12 21.08
C SER A 422 -12.52 4.86 19.58
N LEU A 423 -12.34 3.60 19.19
CA LEU A 423 -12.23 3.21 17.78
C LEU A 423 -13.51 3.48 16.97
N SER A 424 -14.70 3.34 17.57
CA SER A 424 -15.96 3.61 16.89
C SER A 424 -16.30 5.09 16.78
N THR A 425 -15.76 5.92 17.67
CA THR A 425 -16.03 7.37 17.74
C THR A 425 -15.01 8.20 16.97
N THR A 426 -13.73 7.95 17.19
CA THR A 426 -12.63 8.77 16.66
C THR A 426 -11.76 8.03 15.65
N GLY A 427 -11.89 6.70 15.55
CA GLY A 427 -10.99 5.89 14.72
C GLY A 427 -9.57 5.82 15.25
N THR A 428 -9.35 6.22 16.50
CA THR A 428 -8.02 6.26 17.12
C THR A 428 -7.99 5.47 18.43
N TYR A 429 -6.84 4.89 18.74
CA TYR A 429 -6.57 4.29 20.04
C TYR A 429 -5.13 4.55 20.49
N ASP A 430 -4.97 5.08 21.71
CA ASP A 430 -3.67 5.33 22.32
C ASP A 430 -3.25 4.18 23.25
N GLY A 431 -2.30 3.37 22.80
CA GLY A 431 -1.87 2.13 23.44
C GLY A 431 -1.85 0.94 22.49
N ASN A 432 -1.66 -0.26 23.05
CA ASN A 432 -1.63 -1.49 22.26
C ASN A 432 -3.05 -2.05 22.10
N LEU A 433 -3.31 -2.74 20.99
CA LEU A 433 -4.65 -3.20 20.65
C LEU A 433 -4.64 -4.70 20.32
N ILE A 434 -5.66 -5.42 20.79
CA ILE A 434 -6.00 -6.76 20.32
C ILE A 434 -7.33 -6.66 19.56
N LEU A 435 -7.34 -7.04 18.29
CA LEU A 435 -8.50 -6.94 17.41
C LEU A 435 -8.82 -8.29 16.78
N ILE A 436 -9.99 -8.84 17.07
CA ILE A 436 -10.41 -10.18 16.63
C ILE A 436 -11.79 -10.08 15.96
N GLY A 437 -11.88 -10.59 14.73
CA GLY A 437 -13.14 -10.71 14.00
C GLY A 437 -13.63 -12.14 13.95
N THR A 438 -14.95 -12.35 13.99
CA THR A 438 -15.55 -13.67 13.83
C THR A 438 -16.40 -13.73 12.55
N PRO A 439 -16.75 -14.90 12.02
CA PRO A 439 -17.69 -15.00 10.90
C PRO A 439 -19.04 -14.32 11.18
N ASP A 440 -19.54 -14.42 12.41
CA ASP A 440 -20.85 -13.87 12.78
C ASP A 440 -20.79 -12.40 13.22
N ASP A 441 -19.59 -11.86 13.44
CA ASP A 441 -19.34 -10.49 13.86
C ASP A 441 -17.91 -10.09 13.44
N PRO A 442 -17.71 -9.76 12.15
CA PRO A 442 -16.41 -9.41 11.60
C PRO A 442 -15.97 -8.04 12.10
N ILE A 443 -14.66 -7.79 12.07
CA ILE A 443 -14.11 -6.44 12.26
C ILE A 443 -14.60 -5.57 11.11
N ARG A 444 -15.53 -4.65 11.40
CA ARG A 444 -15.97 -3.68 10.41
C ARG A 444 -15.05 -2.48 10.43
N ILE A 445 -14.43 -2.20 9.30
CA ILE A 445 -13.50 -1.09 9.15
C ILE A 445 -13.96 -0.13 8.06
N GLU A 446 -13.84 1.15 8.37
CA GLU A 446 -14.10 2.25 7.43
C GLU A 446 -12.94 3.24 7.48
N ARG A 447 -12.47 3.68 6.30
CA ARG A 447 -11.42 4.70 6.12
C ARG A 447 -10.15 4.41 6.96
N THR A 448 -9.51 5.44 7.51
CA THR A 448 -8.22 5.34 8.21
C THR A 448 -8.41 5.26 9.72
N VAL A 449 -7.87 4.20 10.32
CA VAL A 449 -7.84 3.99 11.77
C VAL A 449 -6.39 4.04 12.24
N ALA A 450 -6.11 4.71 13.37
CA ALA A 450 -4.76 4.87 13.89
C ALA A 450 -4.60 4.23 15.29
N VAL A 451 -3.49 3.49 15.49
CA VAL A 451 -3.15 2.82 16.75
C VAL A 451 -1.76 3.24 17.21
N ASN A 452 -1.68 4.02 18.28
CA ASN A 452 -0.41 4.50 18.86
C ASN A 452 0.22 3.44 19.79
N GLY A 453 0.55 2.28 19.23
CA GLY A 453 1.12 1.14 19.95
C GLY A 453 1.34 -0.04 19.02
N ASP A 454 1.38 -1.24 19.58
CA ASP A 454 1.40 -2.50 18.82
C ASP A 454 -0.02 -3.03 18.58
N LEU A 455 -0.19 -3.91 17.58
CA LEU A 455 -1.46 -4.56 17.25
C LEU A 455 -1.34 -6.08 17.21
N VAL A 456 -2.27 -6.81 17.84
CA VAL A 456 -2.53 -8.23 17.60
C VAL A 456 -3.81 -8.36 16.77
N LEU A 457 -3.76 -9.06 15.63
CA LEU A 457 -4.87 -9.15 14.68
C LEU A 457 -5.16 -10.59 14.25
N ALA A 458 -6.44 -10.96 14.21
CA ALA A 458 -6.91 -12.20 13.58
C ALA A 458 -8.39 -12.12 13.18
N GLY A 459 -8.79 -12.99 12.26
CA GLY A 459 -10.20 -13.27 11.97
C GLY A 459 -10.76 -12.55 10.74
N LYS A 460 -12.06 -12.27 10.78
CA LYS A 460 -12.82 -11.75 9.62
C LYS A 460 -12.83 -10.23 9.58
N ILE A 461 -12.63 -9.66 8.39
CA ILE A 461 -12.70 -8.22 8.11
C ILE A 461 -13.86 -7.93 7.15
N LYS A 462 -14.62 -6.87 7.39
CA LYS A 462 -15.66 -6.37 6.48
C LYS A 462 -15.52 -4.85 6.28
N GLY A 463 -15.76 -4.37 5.07
CA GLY A 463 -15.68 -2.95 4.71
C GLY A 463 -14.37 -2.53 4.02
N GLU A 464 -14.25 -1.23 3.79
CA GLU A 464 -13.11 -0.63 3.08
C GLU A 464 -12.36 0.34 4.00
N GLY A 465 -11.13 0.00 4.37
CA GLY A 465 -10.33 0.84 5.25
C GLY A 465 -8.91 0.33 5.48
N GLN A 466 -8.17 1.07 6.30
CA GLN A 466 -6.78 0.81 6.62
C GLN A 466 -6.50 1.07 8.10
N ILE A 467 -5.60 0.28 8.68
CA ILE A 467 -5.10 0.50 10.05
C ILE A 467 -3.63 0.89 9.97
N LEU A 468 -3.31 2.07 10.52
CA LEU A 468 -1.95 2.57 10.69
C LEU A 468 -1.54 2.37 12.14
N VAL A 469 -0.56 1.49 12.33
CA VAL A 469 -0.05 1.08 13.65
C VAL A 469 1.34 1.66 13.82
N ARG A 470 1.60 2.40 14.89
CA ARG A 470 2.93 2.96 15.15
C ARG A 470 3.99 1.88 15.35
N GLY A 471 3.67 0.87 16.15
CA GLY A 471 4.57 -0.17 16.59
C GLY A 471 4.52 -1.43 15.72
N ASN A 472 4.77 -2.56 16.37
CA ASN A 472 4.77 -3.88 15.75
C ASN A 472 3.35 -4.42 15.55
N VAL A 473 3.17 -5.27 14.55
CA VAL A 473 1.92 -6.00 14.32
C VAL A 473 2.14 -7.49 14.37
N TYR A 474 1.27 -8.20 15.08
CA TYR A 474 1.27 -9.65 15.24
C TYR A 474 0.00 -10.23 14.60
N VAL A 475 0.13 -10.84 13.43
CA VAL A 475 -0.96 -11.57 12.77
C VAL A 475 -0.94 -13.01 13.29
N VAL A 476 -1.85 -13.30 14.21
CA VAL A 476 -1.82 -14.52 15.04
C VAL A 476 -2.72 -15.65 14.53
N GLY A 477 -3.51 -15.38 13.48
CA GLY A 477 -4.33 -16.35 12.78
C GLY A 477 -4.72 -15.83 11.39
N ASP A 478 -5.57 -16.57 10.68
CA ASP A 478 -6.05 -16.16 9.36
C ASP A 478 -6.74 -14.78 9.44
N VAL A 479 -6.38 -13.83 8.57
CA VAL A 479 -7.07 -12.53 8.41
C VAL A 479 -7.70 -12.52 7.02
N THR A 480 -9.01 -12.65 6.94
CA THR A 480 -9.71 -12.82 5.65
C THR A 480 -10.93 -11.94 5.54
N TYR A 481 -11.34 -11.61 4.33
CA TYR A 481 -12.59 -10.91 4.12
C TYR A 481 -13.80 -11.77 4.51
N ASP A 482 -14.83 -11.10 5.02
CA ASP A 482 -16.17 -11.65 5.20
C ASP A 482 -16.95 -11.51 3.89
N ASP A 483 -16.58 -12.35 2.92
CA ASP A 483 -17.12 -12.33 1.56
C ASP A 483 -18.35 -13.22 1.41
N ALA A 484 -19.23 -12.84 0.49
CA ALA A 484 -20.34 -13.67 0.04
C ALA A 484 -19.82 -14.98 -0.57
N PRO A 485 -20.57 -16.10 -0.47
CA PRO A 485 -20.16 -17.36 -1.06
C PRO A 485 -19.87 -17.24 -2.56
N GLY A 486 -18.62 -17.56 -2.95
CA GLY A 486 -18.18 -17.51 -4.36
C GLY A 486 -17.70 -16.15 -4.86
N GLU A 487 -17.77 -15.11 -4.02
CA GLU A 487 -17.25 -13.77 -4.31
C GLU A 487 -15.87 -13.56 -3.65
N PHE A 488 -15.15 -12.54 -4.10
CA PHE A 488 -13.96 -12.06 -3.39
C PHE A 488 -13.91 -10.54 -3.28
N GLY A 489 -13.75 -10.05 -2.06
CA GLY A 489 -13.79 -8.64 -1.68
C GLY A 489 -15.18 -8.01 -1.77
N ARG A 490 -16.23 -8.78 -1.51
CA ARG A 490 -17.62 -8.32 -1.45
C ARG A 490 -18.44 -9.19 -0.49
N ALA A 491 -19.05 -8.57 0.51
CA ALA A 491 -19.92 -9.23 1.48
C ALA A 491 -21.31 -9.56 0.91
N GLU A 492 -22.10 -10.37 1.63
CA GLU A 492 -23.45 -10.82 1.22
C GLU A 492 -24.44 -9.67 1.03
N ASP A 493 -24.32 -8.60 1.82
CA ASP A 493 -25.14 -7.38 1.69
C ASP A 493 -24.65 -6.43 0.58
N GLY A 494 -23.62 -6.83 -0.18
CA GLY A 494 -23.04 -6.06 -1.27
C GLY A 494 -21.94 -5.07 -0.85
N THR A 495 -21.63 -4.96 0.46
CA THR A 495 -20.54 -4.14 0.98
C THR A 495 -19.21 -4.56 0.36
N PRO A 496 -18.44 -3.65 -0.27
CA PRO A 496 -17.11 -3.99 -0.76
C PRO A 496 -16.15 -4.23 0.41
N ASN A 497 -15.26 -5.21 0.25
CA ASN A 497 -14.21 -5.51 1.21
C ASN A 497 -12.85 -5.19 0.59
N ALA A 498 -12.09 -4.30 1.24
CA ALA A 498 -10.72 -3.97 0.88
C ALA A 498 -9.98 -3.47 2.13
N PHE A 499 -8.82 -4.04 2.43
CA PHE A 499 -8.10 -3.76 3.67
C PHE A 499 -6.62 -3.43 3.43
N ALA A 500 -6.07 -2.50 4.23
CA ALA A 500 -4.64 -2.32 4.36
C ALA A 500 -4.20 -2.33 5.83
N LEU A 501 -3.13 -3.06 6.10
CA LEU A 501 -2.48 -3.17 7.40
C LEU A 501 -1.08 -2.56 7.30
N VAL A 502 -0.89 -1.46 8.03
CA VAL A 502 0.28 -0.60 7.91
C VAL A 502 0.97 -0.50 9.26
N ALA A 503 2.28 -0.76 9.31
CA ALA A 503 3.06 -0.76 10.54
C ALA A 503 4.28 0.16 10.45
N GLY A 504 4.45 1.02 11.45
CA GLY A 504 5.69 1.79 11.66
C GLY A 504 6.80 0.91 12.21
N GLY A 505 6.45 -0.17 12.92
CA GLY A 505 7.33 -1.26 13.36
C GLY A 505 7.50 -2.36 12.32
N SER A 506 7.51 -3.62 12.76
CA SER A 506 7.55 -4.81 11.89
C SER A 506 6.23 -5.58 11.94
N ILE A 507 5.88 -6.30 10.88
CA ILE A 507 4.73 -7.19 10.84
C ILE A 507 5.21 -8.64 10.95
N MET A 508 4.75 -9.36 11.96
CA MET A 508 5.02 -10.78 12.18
C MET A 508 3.75 -11.59 11.90
N ILE A 509 3.81 -12.43 10.87
CA ILE A 509 2.74 -13.33 10.48
C ILE A 509 3.13 -14.76 10.83
N GLY A 510 2.36 -15.35 11.75
CA GLY A 510 2.66 -16.65 12.32
C GLY A 510 3.77 -16.62 13.37
N ASP A 511 4.23 -17.81 13.75
CA ASP A 511 5.11 -18.02 14.91
C ASP A 511 6.58 -17.70 14.60
N TYR A 512 6.99 -16.48 14.97
CA TYR A 512 8.34 -15.97 14.80
C TYR A 512 9.35 -16.45 15.86
N LEU A 513 8.88 -17.10 16.94
CA LEU A 513 9.71 -17.41 18.10
C LEU A 513 10.21 -18.85 18.11
N THR A 514 9.45 -19.78 17.54
CA THR A 514 9.83 -21.20 17.62
C THR A 514 11.07 -21.48 16.79
N VAL A 515 12.02 -22.23 17.35
CA VAL A 515 13.27 -22.60 16.67
C VAL A 515 13.01 -23.49 15.46
N ARG A 516 14.00 -23.67 14.58
CA ARG A 516 13.87 -24.58 13.42
C ARG A 516 13.67 -26.03 13.85
N GLY A 517 14.34 -26.43 14.94
CA GLY A 517 14.13 -27.71 15.61
C GLY A 517 15.04 -27.89 16.83
N VAL A 518 14.83 -28.96 17.59
CA VAL A 518 15.58 -29.26 18.82
C VAL A 518 16.46 -30.49 18.61
N ASN A 519 17.77 -30.35 18.82
CA ASN A 519 18.69 -31.50 18.84
C ASN A 519 18.90 -31.96 20.28
N HIS A 520 18.35 -33.12 20.62
CA HIS A 520 18.53 -33.74 21.93
C HIS A 520 19.98 -34.21 22.17
N SER A 521 20.35 -34.41 23.43
CA SER A 521 21.74 -34.60 23.89
C SER A 521 22.55 -35.64 23.12
N ALA A 522 21.96 -36.78 22.77
CA ALA A 522 22.63 -37.82 21.97
C ALA A 522 23.04 -37.38 20.54
N ARG A 523 22.55 -36.23 20.06
CA ARG A 523 22.75 -35.68 18.70
C ARG A 523 22.99 -34.16 18.69
N ASN A 524 23.39 -33.57 19.82
CA ASN A 524 23.55 -32.11 19.98
C ASN A 524 24.41 -31.46 18.86
N ASN A 525 25.40 -32.20 18.35
CA ASN A 525 26.33 -31.72 17.33
C ASN A 525 25.78 -31.77 15.89
N GLU A 526 24.65 -32.41 15.61
CA GLU A 526 24.08 -32.48 14.26
C GLU A 526 23.58 -31.10 13.78
N LYS A 527 23.75 -30.74 12.50
CA LYS A 527 23.27 -29.44 11.97
C LYS A 527 21.74 -29.36 12.04
N TYR A 528 21.05 -30.42 11.65
CA TYR A 528 19.59 -30.51 11.66
C TYR A 528 19.10 -31.66 12.56
N PRO A 529 17.94 -31.54 13.23
CA PRO A 529 17.40 -32.63 14.04
C PRO A 529 16.90 -33.77 13.18
N LYS A 530 16.63 -34.92 13.79
CA LYS A 530 15.80 -35.96 13.14
C LYS A 530 14.36 -35.77 13.56
N TRP A 531 13.53 -35.27 12.64
CA TRP A 531 12.13 -34.90 12.89
C TRP A 531 11.28 -36.06 13.40
N ASN A 532 11.57 -37.29 12.95
CA ASN A 532 10.92 -38.52 13.43
C ASN A 532 11.35 -38.97 14.84
N GLN A 533 12.20 -38.19 15.54
CA GLN A 533 12.77 -38.52 16.85
C GLN A 533 12.54 -37.40 17.88
N TYR A 534 11.30 -36.88 17.93
CA TYR A 534 10.83 -36.04 19.03
C TYR A 534 11.43 -34.61 19.07
N SER A 535 11.44 -33.92 17.93
CA SER A 535 11.80 -32.48 17.85
C SER A 535 10.57 -31.61 18.19
N ILE A 536 10.19 -30.68 17.30
CA ILE A 536 9.03 -29.81 17.47
C ILE A 536 7.81 -30.42 16.79
N ASP A 537 6.70 -30.50 17.53
CA ASP A 537 5.38 -30.84 17.01
C ASP A 537 4.41 -29.74 17.43
N VAL A 538 3.88 -28.98 16.46
CA VAL A 538 3.05 -27.80 16.73
C VAL A 538 1.63 -28.14 17.17
N ARG A 539 1.23 -29.42 17.11
CA ARG A 539 -0.09 -29.90 17.55
C ARG A 539 -0.03 -30.66 18.87
N THR A 540 1.17 -30.92 19.38
CA THR A 540 1.39 -31.58 20.67
C THR A 540 1.88 -30.54 21.68
N PRO A 541 1.16 -30.25 22.78
CA PRO A 541 1.56 -29.19 23.69
C PRO A 541 2.89 -29.52 24.40
N SER A 542 2.96 -30.64 25.11
CA SER A 542 4.19 -31.15 25.73
C SER A 542 4.03 -32.65 25.97
N ARG A 543 5.06 -33.43 25.64
CA ARG A 543 5.14 -34.86 25.90
C ARG A 543 6.53 -35.23 26.39
N THR A 544 6.61 -36.40 27.03
CA THR A 544 7.87 -36.95 27.53
C THR A 544 7.97 -38.42 27.17
N ASN A 545 9.06 -38.80 26.52
CA ASN A 545 9.30 -40.17 26.08
C ASN A 545 10.71 -40.61 26.51
N ASN A 546 10.85 -41.87 26.95
CA ASN A 546 12.16 -42.49 27.10
C ASN A 546 12.60 -43.05 25.75
N VAL A 547 13.74 -42.60 25.25
CA VAL A 547 14.22 -42.92 23.90
C VAL A 547 15.67 -43.35 23.97
N THR A 548 15.98 -44.47 23.32
CA THR A 548 17.37 -44.91 23.15
C THR A 548 17.92 -44.35 21.84
N ILE A 549 18.85 -43.41 21.93
CA ILE A 549 19.54 -42.82 20.78
C ILE A 549 21.03 -43.11 20.92
N ASN A 550 21.63 -43.70 19.89
CA ASN A 550 23.06 -44.06 19.87
C ASN A 550 23.49 -44.90 21.10
N GLY A 551 22.63 -45.82 21.54
CA GLY A 551 22.89 -46.69 22.70
C GLY A 551 22.67 -46.05 24.07
N LYS A 552 22.34 -44.75 24.14
CA LYS A 552 22.03 -44.04 25.38
C LYS A 552 20.52 -43.85 25.51
N THR A 553 19.95 -44.29 26.63
CA THR A 553 18.55 -44.03 26.95
C THR A 553 18.45 -42.67 27.64
N GLU A 554 17.67 -41.76 27.06
CA GLU A 554 17.43 -40.43 27.60
C GLU A 554 15.92 -40.18 27.68
N THR A 555 15.49 -39.46 28.71
CA THR A 555 14.12 -38.96 28.82
C THR A 555 14.05 -37.64 28.08
N LEU A 556 13.35 -37.63 26.94
CA LEU A 556 13.24 -36.46 26.07
C LEU A 556 11.90 -35.77 26.29
N GLN A 557 11.94 -34.45 26.52
CA GLN A 557 10.78 -33.57 26.42
C GLN A 557 10.66 -33.08 24.98
N TRP A 558 9.44 -33.02 24.46
CA TRP A 558 9.17 -32.58 23.09
C TRP A 558 7.75 -32.05 22.95
N GLY A 559 7.48 -31.37 21.83
CA GLY A 559 6.22 -30.68 21.56
C GLY A 559 6.41 -29.17 21.45
N TYR A 560 5.30 -28.45 21.32
CA TYR A 560 5.30 -27.02 21.03
C TYR A 560 5.75 -26.16 22.21
N PHE A 561 5.44 -26.56 23.45
CA PHE A 561 5.86 -25.86 24.66
C PHE A 561 7.06 -26.51 25.36
N ASP A 562 7.86 -27.30 24.63
CA ASP A 562 9.19 -27.72 25.10
C ASP A 562 10.02 -26.46 25.41
N PRO A 563 10.64 -26.34 26.60
CA PRO A 563 11.52 -25.21 26.94
C PRO A 563 12.62 -24.92 25.90
N TYR A 564 13.05 -25.95 25.16
CA TYR A 564 14.07 -25.82 24.12
C TYR A 564 13.51 -25.53 22.73
N SER A 565 12.20 -25.40 22.58
CA SER A 565 11.55 -25.02 21.31
C SER A 565 11.50 -23.50 21.07
N VAL A 566 11.79 -22.66 22.08
CA VAL A 566 11.70 -21.19 21.99
C VAL A 566 13.04 -20.57 21.68
N ASP A 567 13.15 -19.71 20.68
CA ASP A 567 14.40 -19.03 20.38
C ASP A 567 14.83 -18.14 21.56
N ALA A 568 16.01 -18.43 22.13
CA ALA A 568 16.54 -17.67 23.25
C ALA A 568 17.06 -16.28 22.85
N GLY A 569 17.26 -16.00 21.56
CA GLY A 569 17.85 -14.74 21.12
C GLY A 569 19.37 -14.66 21.34
N MET A 570 19.99 -15.67 21.94
CA MET A 570 21.40 -15.68 22.34
C MET A 570 21.90 -17.09 22.68
N ILE A 571 23.23 -17.22 22.87
CA ILE A 571 23.87 -18.42 23.44
C ILE A 571 23.42 -18.64 24.89
N VAL A 572 23.03 -19.87 25.25
CA VAL A 572 22.50 -20.25 26.57
C VAL A 572 23.22 -21.51 27.03
N ASN A 573 23.94 -21.41 28.15
CA ASN A 573 24.70 -22.52 28.72
C ASN A 573 23.77 -23.68 29.13
N GLY A 574 24.16 -24.90 28.79
CA GLY A 574 23.45 -26.12 29.18
C GLY A 574 22.23 -26.46 28.33
N ARG A 575 21.87 -25.65 27.32
CA ARG A 575 20.77 -25.93 26.40
C ARG A 575 21.21 -26.89 25.28
N PRO A 576 20.66 -28.12 25.21
CA PRO A 576 20.93 -29.01 24.08
C PRO A 576 20.32 -28.44 22.81
N GLY A 577 21.03 -28.57 21.69
CA GLY A 577 20.54 -28.26 20.37
C GLY A 577 20.17 -26.79 20.20
N GLN A 578 21.03 -25.89 20.70
CA GLN A 578 20.87 -24.44 20.61
C GLN A 578 20.74 -23.96 19.15
N GLN A 579 19.50 -24.05 18.66
CA GLN A 579 19.09 -23.51 17.39
C GLN A 579 18.38 -22.19 17.58
N PHE A 580 18.34 -21.40 16.52
CA PHE A 580 17.52 -20.21 16.46
C PHE A 580 16.31 -20.41 15.53
N SER A 581 15.37 -19.49 15.63
CA SER A 581 14.20 -19.36 14.76
C SER A 581 14.61 -19.02 13.33
N PHE A 582 13.72 -19.26 12.38
CA PHE A 582 13.92 -18.74 11.03
C PHE A 582 14.09 -17.21 11.05
N THR A 583 13.27 -16.51 11.83
CA THR A 583 13.33 -15.06 12.07
C THR A 583 14.75 -14.61 12.34
N THR A 584 15.40 -15.16 13.37
CA THR A 584 16.77 -14.80 13.74
C THR A 584 17.78 -15.00 12.61
N SER A 585 17.63 -16.06 11.79
CA SER A 585 18.48 -16.27 10.63
C SER A 585 18.40 -15.10 9.65
N GLU A 586 17.20 -14.60 9.40
CA GLU A 586 16.99 -13.51 8.47
C GLU A 586 17.39 -12.15 9.08
N LEU A 587 17.17 -11.93 10.38
CA LEU A 587 17.70 -10.75 11.08
C LEU A 587 19.22 -10.63 10.85
N MET A 588 19.95 -11.74 10.95
CA MET A 588 21.40 -11.76 10.71
C MET A 588 21.78 -11.39 9.27
N LEU A 589 20.99 -11.81 8.28
CA LEU A 589 21.18 -11.44 6.88
C LEU A 589 20.92 -9.96 6.65
N PHE A 590 19.80 -9.45 7.17
CA PHE A 590 19.43 -8.02 7.05
C PHE A 590 20.47 -7.14 7.74
N ASN A 591 20.92 -7.51 8.94
CA ASN A 591 21.98 -6.81 9.66
C ASN A 591 23.30 -6.78 8.87
N ARG A 592 23.66 -7.88 8.20
CA ARG A 592 24.85 -7.91 7.34
C ARG A 592 24.73 -6.92 6.18
N MET A 593 23.56 -6.86 5.54
CA MET A 593 23.31 -5.94 4.42
C MET A 593 23.34 -4.47 4.86
N GLU A 594 22.71 -4.16 5.99
CA GLU A 594 22.72 -2.81 6.59
C GLU A 594 24.13 -2.37 6.99
N LEU A 595 24.93 -3.30 7.53
CA LEU A 595 26.34 -3.05 7.81
C LEU A 595 27.13 -2.73 6.52
N GLN A 596 26.93 -3.50 5.45
CA GLN A 596 27.62 -3.27 4.19
C GLN A 596 27.34 -1.87 3.62
N LYS A 597 26.11 -1.38 3.73
CA LYS A 597 25.76 -0.01 3.31
C LYS A 597 26.42 1.04 4.20
N ALA A 598 26.37 0.86 5.52
CA ALA A 598 26.99 1.75 6.48
C ALA A 598 28.52 1.85 6.33
N LEU A 599 29.16 0.82 5.78
CA LEU A 599 30.59 0.83 5.45
C LEU A 599 30.89 1.56 4.14
N VAL A 600 29.95 1.57 3.18
CA VAL A 600 30.09 2.30 1.91
C VAL A 600 29.81 3.78 2.07
N ASP A 601 28.79 4.13 2.88
CA ASP A 601 28.39 5.50 3.15
C ASP A 601 28.45 5.79 4.67
N PRO A 602 29.43 6.60 5.12
CA PRO A 602 29.55 7.01 6.51
C PRO A 602 28.36 7.83 7.04
N GLN A 603 27.54 8.43 6.17
CA GLN A 603 26.35 9.19 6.53
C GLN A 603 25.09 8.30 6.61
N TYR A 604 25.10 7.12 5.99
CA TYR A 604 23.97 6.20 5.94
C TYR A 604 23.63 5.61 7.31
N LYS A 605 22.53 6.02 7.94
CA LYS A 605 22.05 5.48 9.23
C LYS A 605 21.58 4.01 9.05
N PRO A 606 22.28 2.98 9.56
CA PRO A 606 21.84 1.61 9.39
C PRO A 606 20.68 1.26 10.34
N ARG A 607 19.87 0.29 9.91
CA ARG A 607 18.78 -0.30 10.69
C ARG A 607 19.17 -1.70 11.14
N PHE A 608 19.52 -1.88 12.40
CA PHE A 608 19.80 -3.21 12.94
C PHE A 608 18.59 -3.82 13.62
N TYR A 609 18.39 -5.11 13.39
CA TYR A 609 17.31 -5.89 13.94
C TYR A 609 17.80 -6.85 15.03
N GLY A 610 17.05 -6.92 16.13
CA GLY A 610 17.22 -7.88 17.21
C GLY A 610 15.94 -8.64 17.51
N LEU A 611 16.06 -9.81 18.15
CA LEU A 611 14.87 -10.57 18.53
C LEU A 611 14.11 -9.89 19.69
N ARG A 612 14.85 -9.34 20.67
CA ARG A 612 14.29 -8.74 21.89
C ARG A 612 14.97 -7.44 22.29
N ALA A 613 14.19 -6.44 22.64
CA ALA A 613 14.65 -5.17 23.21
C ALA A 613 15.33 -5.36 24.58
N SER A 614 14.99 -6.41 25.33
CA SER A 614 15.66 -6.77 26.59
C SER A 614 17.07 -7.34 26.39
N GLN A 615 17.46 -7.61 25.14
CA GLN A 615 18.77 -8.13 24.74
C GLN A 615 19.44 -7.17 23.75
N PRO A 616 19.62 -5.87 24.10
CA PRO A 616 19.99 -4.84 23.12
C PRO A 616 21.38 -5.09 22.50
N ASP A 617 22.29 -5.71 23.24
CA ASP A 617 23.64 -6.05 22.78
C ASP A 617 23.71 -7.38 21.99
N LYS A 618 22.57 -8.03 21.72
CA LYS A 618 22.49 -9.33 21.04
C LYS A 618 22.06 -9.18 19.58
N ILE A 619 22.74 -8.27 18.89
CA ILE A 619 22.64 -8.11 17.45
C ILE A 619 23.67 -9.01 16.78
N TYR A 620 23.19 -9.95 15.98
CA TYR A 620 24.02 -10.93 15.29
C TYR A 620 24.09 -10.63 13.80
N ILE A 621 25.18 -11.06 13.18
CA ILE A 621 25.38 -11.11 11.72
C ILE A 621 25.91 -12.48 11.32
N TYR A 622 25.88 -12.75 10.01
CA TYR A 622 26.43 -13.98 9.45
C TYR A 622 27.66 -13.72 8.55
N ASP A 623 28.84 -14.08 9.03
CA ASP A 623 30.15 -14.04 8.35
C ASP A 623 30.52 -15.44 7.81
N ALA A 624 29.75 -15.92 6.83
CA ALA A 624 30.04 -17.18 6.14
C ALA A 624 29.66 -17.12 4.64
N THR A 625 30.05 -18.19 3.93
CA THR A 625 29.70 -18.48 2.53
C THR A 625 28.43 -19.34 2.39
N ASP A 626 27.76 -19.68 3.49
CA ASP A 626 26.41 -20.27 3.43
C ASP A 626 25.41 -19.11 3.59
N GLU A 627 24.16 -19.30 3.20
CA GLU A 627 23.08 -18.34 3.42
C GLU A 627 22.51 -18.49 4.83
N HIS A 628 22.61 -19.69 5.42
CA HIS A 628 22.06 -19.97 6.73
C HIS A 628 23.04 -20.65 7.67
N ALA A 629 23.12 -20.11 8.88
CA ALA A 629 23.39 -20.92 10.05
C ALA A 629 22.06 -21.39 10.63
N VAL A 630 22.13 -22.36 11.55
CA VAL A 630 20.94 -22.71 12.36
C VAL A 630 21.24 -22.68 13.85
N LYS A 631 22.51 -22.48 14.25
CA LYS A 631 22.94 -22.42 15.65
C LYS A 631 23.70 -21.15 15.94
N TYR A 632 23.54 -20.63 17.16
CA TYR A 632 24.28 -19.45 17.62
C TYR A 632 25.80 -19.67 17.77
N ASN A 633 26.24 -20.92 17.89
CA ASN A 633 27.65 -21.27 18.03
C ASN A 633 28.28 -21.74 16.71
N ASP A 634 27.57 -21.61 15.58
CA ASP A 634 28.16 -21.86 14.27
C ASP A 634 29.29 -20.83 14.03
N PRO A 635 30.46 -21.22 13.47
CA PRO A 635 31.63 -20.33 13.36
C PRO A 635 31.40 -19.02 12.60
N GLY A 636 30.44 -19.01 11.67
CA GLY A 636 30.06 -17.82 10.90
C GLY A 636 29.08 -16.90 11.63
N VAL A 637 28.48 -17.32 12.75
CA VAL A 637 27.55 -16.47 13.52
C VAL A 637 28.35 -15.61 14.47
N LYS A 638 28.26 -14.29 14.31
CA LYS A 638 29.05 -13.31 15.07
C LYS A 638 28.13 -12.28 15.69
N LEU A 639 28.43 -11.86 16.92
CA LEU A 639 27.88 -10.61 17.42
C LEU A 639 28.43 -9.46 16.57
N LEU A 640 27.56 -8.54 16.15
CA LEU A 640 27.92 -7.42 15.29
C LEU A 640 29.09 -6.62 15.87
N ARG A 641 29.02 -6.29 17.16
CA ARG A 641 30.10 -5.57 17.87
C ARG A 641 31.42 -6.32 17.80
N ASP A 642 31.41 -7.61 18.10
CA ASP A 642 32.63 -8.43 18.10
C ASP A 642 33.21 -8.56 16.70
N TYR A 643 32.35 -8.68 15.68
CA TYR A 643 32.77 -8.68 14.29
C TYR A 643 33.46 -7.36 13.89
N LEU A 644 32.89 -6.21 14.26
CA LEU A 644 33.51 -4.92 13.95
C LEU A 644 34.90 -4.81 14.60
N ILE A 645 35.04 -5.22 15.87
CA ILE A 645 36.33 -5.22 16.57
C ILE A 645 37.32 -6.18 15.88
N GLU A 646 36.88 -7.42 15.60
CA GLU A 646 37.71 -8.46 14.96
C GLU A 646 38.26 -7.99 13.60
N LYS A 647 37.43 -7.31 12.81
CA LYS A 647 37.79 -6.83 11.47
C LYS A 647 38.43 -5.44 11.47
N GLY A 648 38.55 -4.78 12.62
CA GLY A 648 39.07 -3.40 12.70
C GLY A 648 38.17 -2.38 11.99
N LEU A 649 36.86 -2.61 11.98
CA LEU A 649 35.86 -1.77 11.33
C LEU A 649 35.35 -0.67 12.28
N PRO A 650 34.77 0.42 11.74
CA PRO A 650 34.42 1.58 12.54
C PRO A 650 33.28 1.28 13.54
N LEU A 651 33.52 1.56 14.83
CA LEU A 651 32.57 1.28 15.91
C LEU A 651 31.48 2.35 16.04
N GLU A 652 31.67 3.54 15.48
CA GLU A 652 30.67 4.61 15.47
C GLU A 652 29.41 4.23 14.68
N ILE A 653 29.49 3.21 13.81
CA ILE A 653 28.34 2.57 13.16
C ILE A 653 27.31 2.14 14.21
N LEU A 654 27.75 1.58 15.34
CA LEU A 654 26.84 1.14 16.40
C LEU A 654 26.11 2.31 17.07
N SER A 655 26.78 3.47 17.20
CA SER A 655 26.21 4.65 17.87
C SER A 655 25.22 5.43 17.00
N ARG A 656 25.37 5.36 15.68
CA ARG A 656 24.50 6.07 14.73
C ARG A 656 23.34 5.21 14.20
N ALA A 657 23.37 3.90 14.47
CA ALA A 657 22.34 2.96 14.03
C ALA A 657 21.00 3.15 14.74
N THR A 658 19.93 2.77 14.06
CA THR A 658 18.60 2.58 14.66
C THR A 658 18.38 1.09 14.91
N TYR A 659 17.83 0.74 16.08
CA TYR A 659 17.60 -0.66 16.48
C TYR A 659 16.11 -0.97 16.53
N HIS A 660 15.70 -2.04 15.85
CA HIS A 660 14.32 -2.53 15.83
C HIS A 660 14.25 -3.94 16.41
N TYR A 661 13.19 -4.22 17.15
CA TYR A 661 13.03 -5.50 17.83
C TYR A 661 11.69 -6.16 17.48
N CYS A 662 11.68 -7.49 17.34
CA CYS A 662 10.48 -8.24 17.00
C CYS A 662 9.51 -8.42 18.18
N ASN A 663 10.02 -8.40 19.42
CA ASN A 663 9.19 -8.63 20.61
C ASN A 663 8.18 -7.49 20.84
N PRO A 664 7.05 -7.77 21.52
CA PRO A 664 6.09 -6.74 21.91
C PRO A 664 6.75 -5.65 22.74
N THR A 665 6.44 -4.40 22.43
CA THR A 665 7.03 -3.23 23.08
C THR A 665 6.79 -3.30 24.59
N ASN A 666 7.84 -3.14 25.40
CA ASN A 666 7.77 -3.29 26.87
C ASN A 666 7.17 -4.62 27.36
N ASN A 667 7.12 -5.65 26.50
CA ASN A 667 6.49 -6.94 26.79
C ASN A 667 5.03 -6.80 27.28
N TRP A 668 4.27 -5.85 26.69
CA TRP A 668 2.87 -5.60 27.04
C TRP A 668 2.00 -6.85 26.85
N ILE A 669 2.36 -7.75 25.93
CA ILE A 669 1.85 -9.12 25.87
C ILE A 669 3.06 -10.06 25.91
N SER A 670 2.98 -11.12 26.73
CA SER A 670 4.10 -12.03 26.86
C SER A 670 4.25 -12.92 25.62
N GLU A 671 5.49 -13.29 25.31
CA GLU A 671 5.80 -14.24 24.24
C GLU A 671 5.14 -15.61 24.46
N ASP A 672 5.02 -16.07 25.71
CA ASP A 672 4.27 -17.30 26.03
C ASP A 672 2.79 -17.19 25.69
N THR A 673 2.20 -16.01 25.90
CA THR A 673 0.81 -15.72 25.52
C THR A 673 0.66 -15.76 24.00
N LEU A 674 1.55 -15.10 23.24
CA LEU A 674 1.54 -15.15 21.77
C LEU A 674 1.69 -16.57 21.23
N ARG A 675 2.64 -17.35 21.78
CA ARG A 675 2.82 -18.75 21.39
C ARG A 675 1.58 -19.59 21.69
N ARG A 676 0.92 -19.37 22.83
CA ARG A 676 -0.35 -20.04 23.11
C ARG A 676 -1.43 -19.67 22.10
N ILE A 677 -1.51 -18.42 21.65
CA ILE A 677 -2.45 -18.02 20.59
C ILE A 677 -2.18 -18.79 19.29
N TRP A 678 -0.94 -18.83 18.80
CA TRP A 678 -0.60 -19.57 17.58
C TRP A 678 -0.84 -21.07 17.69
N PHE A 679 -0.55 -21.66 18.86
CA PHE A 679 -0.87 -23.05 19.13
C PHE A 679 -2.37 -23.31 19.00
N ASN A 680 -3.19 -22.44 19.58
CA ASN A 680 -4.65 -22.58 19.50
C ASN A 680 -5.15 -22.40 18.06
N ASP A 681 -4.63 -21.44 17.29
CA ASP A 681 -4.95 -21.29 15.86
C ASP A 681 -4.64 -22.57 15.07
N GLU A 682 -3.43 -23.11 15.25
CA GLU A 682 -3.02 -24.36 14.59
C GLU A 682 -3.97 -25.50 14.94
N LEU A 683 -4.39 -25.65 16.20
CA LEU A 683 -5.36 -26.68 16.59
C LEU A 683 -6.72 -26.54 15.89
N THR A 684 -7.14 -25.33 15.49
CA THR A 684 -8.38 -25.14 14.71
C THR A 684 -8.30 -25.67 13.28
N ARG A 685 -7.09 -25.91 12.76
CA ARG A 685 -6.88 -26.32 11.36
C ARG A 685 -7.23 -27.80 11.17
N PRO A 686 -8.06 -28.15 10.18
CA PRO A 686 -8.48 -29.53 9.95
C PRO A 686 -7.31 -30.39 9.47
N ASP A 687 -7.36 -31.69 9.73
CA ASP A 687 -6.33 -32.64 9.30
C ASP A 687 -6.22 -32.77 7.77
N SER A 688 -7.24 -32.36 7.03
CA SER A 688 -7.19 -32.20 5.56
C SER A 688 -6.27 -31.07 5.10
N GLY A 689 -5.86 -30.20 6.03
CA GLY A 689 -5.02 -29.04 5.79
C GLY A 689 -5.80 -27.77 5.48
N ARG A 690 -5.34 -26.64 6.02
CA ARG A 690 -5.78 -25.28 5.66
C ARG A 690 -4.57 -24.34 5.65
N PRO A 691 -4.17 -23.75 4.50
CA PRO A 691 -3.10 -22.76 4.43
C PRO A 691 -3.36 -21.58 5.36
N PHE A 692 -2.30 -20.89 5.79
CA PHE A 692 -2.44 -19.59 6.45
C PHE A 692 -2.92 -18.55 5.43
N GLN A 693 -3.90 -17.71 5.77
CA GLN A 693 -4.48 -16.76 4.81
C GLN A 693 -4.40 -15.31 5.32
N PHE A 694 -4.07 -14.40 4.40
CA PHE A 694 -4.16 -12.96 4.62
C PHE A 694 -4.79 -12.27 3.41
N ASP A 695 -5.81 -11.44 3.63
CA ASP A 695 -6.47 -10.62 2.61
C ASP A 695 -6.20 -9.14 2.88
N GLY A 696 -5.68 -8.43 1.88
CA GLY A 696 -5.36 -7.00 1.96
C GLY A 696 -3.89 -6.66 1.71
N LEU A 697 -3.57 -5.38 1.82
CA LEU A 697 -2.21 -4.86 1.72
C LEU A 697 -1.47 -5.03 3.05
N LEU A 698 -0.27 -5.61 3.01
CA LEU A 698 0.69 -5.61 4.10
C LEU A 698 1.74 -4.54 3.81
N TYR A 699 1.92 -3.58 4.71
CA TYR A 699 2.89 -2.50 4.55
C TYR A 699 3.66 -2.23 5.85
N SER A 700 4.96 -2.45 5.85
CA SER A 700 5.83 -2.17 6.99
C SER A 700 6.90 -1.14 6.66
N ASN A 701 7.11 -0.15 7.53
CA ASN A 701 8.25 0.77 7.41
C ASN A 701 9.60 0.06 7.63
N ASN A 702 9.57 -1.07 8.35
CA ASN A 702 10.73 -1.90 8.65
C ASN A 702 10.67 -3.24 7.93
N SER A 703 10.26 -4.28 8.65
CA SER A 703 10.31 -5.65 8.14
C SER A 703 8.95 -6.34 8.16
N ILE A 704 8.77 -7.30 7.26
CA ILE A 704 7.66 -8.26 7.27
C ILE A 704 8.23 -9.67 7.36
N TRP A 705 7.69 -10.44 8.30
CA TRP A 705 8.05 -11.84 8.55
C TRP A 705 6.85 -12.74 8.30
N CYS A 706 6.96 -13.67 7.35
CA CYS A 706 5.91 -14.65 7.09
C CYS A 706 6.40 -16.05 7.41
N ILE A 707 5.87 -16.68 8.47
CA ILE A 707 6.39 -17.97 8.96
C ILE A 707 5.25 -18.97 9.11
N VAL A 708 5.32 -20.05 8.33
CA VAL A 708 4.42 -21.21 8.47
C VAL A 708 5.21 -22.51 8.54
N ARG A 709 4.60 -23.53 9.15
CA ARG A 709 5.28 -24.79 9.47
C ARG A 709 4.79 -25.91 8.56
N SER A 710 5.67 -26.82 8.18
CA SER A 710 5.28 -27.94 7.30
C SER A 710 4.64 -29.09 8.08
N LYS A 711 3.78 -29.87 7.43
CA LYS A 711 3.23 -31.11 8.01
C LYS A 711 4.35 -32.12 8.28
N THR A 712 5.25 -32.31 7.33
CA THR A 712 6.31 -33.33 7.42
C THR A 712 7.31 -33.08 8.56
N ARG A 713 7.72 -31.82 8.77
CA ARG A 713 8.77 -31.50 9.75
C ARG A 713 8.23 -31.15 11.13
N HIS A 714 7.01 -30.60 11.20
CA HIS A 714 6.47 -29.99 12.42
C HIS A 714 5.06 -30.46 12.76
N ASN A 715 4.47 -31.36 11.97
CA ASN A 715 3.09 -31.83 12.09
C ASN A 715 2.01 -30.72 11.95
N SER A 716 2.34 -29.58 11.32
CA SER A 716 1.37 -28.50 11.12
C SER A 716 0.37 -28.83 10.02
N ASN A 717 -0.90 -28.54 10.30
CA ASN A 717 -2.01 -28.61 9.36
C ASN A 717 -2.09 -27.40 8.41
N THR A 718 -1.12 -26.48 8.45
CA THR A 718 -0.92 -25.51 7.35
C THR A 718 -0.24 -26.13 6.13
N TYR A 719 0.38 -27.31 6.29
CA TYR A 719 1.16 -27.98 5.24
C TYR A 719 2.31 -27.12 4.68
N GLY A 720 2.77 -26.14 5.45
CA GLY A 720 3.81 -25.20 5.01
C GLY A 720 3.33 -24.26 3.91
N LYS A 721 2.03 -23.98 3.86
CA LYS A 721 1.41 -23.15 2.82
C LYS A 721 0.82 -21.86 3.39
N MET A 722 0.95 -20.79 2.61
CA MET A 722 0.36 -19.48 2.90
C MET A 722 -0.20 -18.88 1.61
N ILE A 723 -1.34 -18.21 1.74
CA ILE A 723 -1.99 -17.47 0.65
C ILE A 723 -2.14 -16.01 1.09
N ILE A 724 -1.64 -15.08 0.28
CA ILE A 724 -1.84 -13.64 0.45
C ILE A 724 -2.66 -13.15 -0.74
N ARG A 725 -3.84 -12.56 -0.51
CA ARG A 725 -4.68 -11.93 -1.54
C ARG A 725 -4.64 -10.41 -1.36
N GLY A 726 -3.68 -9.76 -2.00
CA GLY A 726 -3.36 -8.35 -1.81
C GLY A 726 -1.95 -8.00 -2.24
N GLY A 727 -1.28 -7.09 -1.53
CA GLY A 727 0.10 -6.67 -1.83
C GLY A 727 1.00 -6.75 -0.61
N VAL A 728 2.32 -6.82 -0.82
CA VAL A 728 3.31 -6.84 0.26
C VAL A 728 4.38 -5.77 0.01
N ILE A 729 4.49 -4.81 0.92
CA ILE A 729 5.45 -3.71 0.82
C ILE A 729 6.24 -3.59 2.13
N SER A 730 7.57 -3.65 2.08
CA SER A 730 8.40 -3.56 3.29
C SER A 730 9.82 -3.16 2.97
N ALA A 731 10.54 -2.49 3.87
CA ALA A 731 11.97 -2.27 3.62
C ALA A 731 12.71 -3.61 3.53
N ASP A 732 12.43 -4.54 4.45
CA ASP A 732 13.03 -5.88 4.46
C ASP A 732 11.98 -6.99 4.56
N LEU A 733 12.01 -7.95 3.62
CA LEU A 733 11.01 -9.03 3.54
C LEU A 733 11.66 -10.40 3.76
N GLY A 734 11.24 -11.08 4.84
CA GLY A 734 11.68 -12.44 5.17
C GLY A 734 10.52 -13.44 5.19
N VAL A 735 10.59 -14.47 4.35
CA VAL A 735 9.49 -15.43 4.17
C VAL A 735 9.97 -16.88 4.34
N PHE A 736 9.38 -17.59 5.30
CA PHE A 736 9.52 -19.03 5.48
C PHE A 736 8.19 -19.75 5.30
N VAL A 737 7.94 -20.13 4.05
CA VAL A 737 6.75 -20.88 3.65
C VAL A 737 7.24 -22.11 2.87
N PRO A 738 7.69 -23.16 3.58
CA PRO A 738 8.55 -24.20 3.00
C PRO A 738 7.80 -25.26 2.18
N ALA A 739 6.52 -25.08 1.88
CA ALA A 739 5.63 -26.13 1.38
C ALA A 739 5.68 -27.40 2.27
N ASN A 740 5.14 -28.51 1.78
CA ASN A 740 5.23 -29.77 2.51
C ASN A 740 6.56 -30.45 2.16
N ASN A 741 7.56 -30.26 3.03
CA ASN A 741 8.92 -30.79 2.90
C ASN A 741 9.81 -30.12 1.83
N GLY A 742 9.61 -28.83 1.51
CA GLY A 742 10.44 -28.12 0.53
C GLY A 742 10.13 -28.47 -0.92
N VAL A 743 8.98 -29.09 -1.19
CA VAL A 743 8.57 -29.50 -2.54
C VAL A 743 7.25 -28.81 -2.89
N GLY A 744 7.22 -28.14 -4.04
CA GLY A 744 6.05 -27.43 -4.55
C GLY A 744 5.97 -25.97 -4.10
N ILE A 745 4.86 -25.33 -4.48
CA ILE A 745 4.53 -23.96 -4.07
C ILE A 745 4.06 -23.97 -2.60
N GLY A 746 4.75 -23.20 -1.78
CA GLY A 746 4.39 -22.90 -0.40
C GLY A 746 3.63 -21.59 -0.29
N LEU A 747 4.23 -20.49 -0.75
CA LEU A 747 3.62 -19.16 -0.74
C LEU A 747 2.88 -18.92 -2.06
N THR A 748 1.65 -18.42 -1.98
CA THR A 748 0.95 -17.90 -3.15
C THR A 748 0.49 -16.48 -2.89
N VAL A 749 0.87 -15.56 -3.77
CA VAL A 749 0.43 -14.17 -3.71
C VAL A 749 -0.47 -13.88 -4.91
N TYR A 750 -1.73 -13.57 -4.62
CA TYR A 750 -2.71 -13.10 -5.58
C TYR A 750 -2.83 -11.59 -5.45
N TYR A 751 -2.18 -10.86 -6.35
CA TYR A 751 -2.20 -9.41 -6.32
C TYR A 751 -3.60 -8.88 -6.59
N ASP A 752 -4.19 -8.21 -5.60
CA ASP A 752 -5.47 -7.52 -5.71
C ASP A 752 -5.27 -6.05 -6.09
N PRO A 753 -5.60 -5.61 -7.33
CA PRO A 753 -5.41 -4.23 -7.75
C PRO A 753 -6.19 -3.20 -6.91
N ARG A 754 -7.22 -3.63 -6.16
CA ARG A 754 -7.99 -2.75 -5.28
C ARG A 754 -7.15 -2.15 -4.17
N VAL A 755 -6.01 -2.73 -3.82
CA VAL A 755 -5.12 -2.18 -2.79
C VAL A 755 -4.47 -0.85 -3.19
N ARG A 756 -4.48 -0.50 -4.49
CA ARG A 756 -3.95 0.77 -5.02
C ARG A 756 -4.65 2.02 -4.49
N ARG A 757 -5.81 1.85 -3.85
CA ARG A 757 -6.56 2.96 -3.24
C ARG A 757 -6.04 3.35 -1.86
N PHE A 758 -5.19 2.53 -1.25
CA PHE A 758 -4.69 2.75 0.10
C PHE A 758 -3.35 3.47 0.07
N LEU A 759 -3.08 4.25 1.11
CA LEU A 759 -1.83 4.97 1.35
C LEU A 759 -1.25 5.69 0.11
N GLU A 760 -1.75 6.87 -0.20
CA GLU A 760 -1.08 7.74 -1.17
C GLU A 760 0.21 8.33 -0.56
N ILE A 761 1.35 7.74 -0.89
CA ILE A 761 2.67 8.24 -0.50
C ILE A 761 3.21 9.13 -1.61
N ASN A 762 3.59 10.34 -1.24
CA ASN A 762 4.12 11.34 -2.16
C ASN A 762 5.61 11.57 -1.88
N ASP A 763 6.44 11.57 -2.91
CA ASP A 763 7.84 12.00 -2.82
C ASP A 763 7.89 13.53 -2.66
N PRO A 764 8.27 14.03 -1.49
CA PRO A 764 8.29 15.46 -1.25
C PRO A 764 9.39 16.15 -2.04
N ASN A 765 10.36 15.44 -2.63
CA ASN A 765 11.45 16.08 -3.38
C ASN A 765 11.05 16.57 -4.77
N ILE A 766 9.87 16.17 -5.25
CA ILE A 766 9.37 16.54 -6.58
C ILE A 766 7.98 17.14 -6.41
N VAL A 767 7.80 18.41 -6.78
CA VAL A 767 6.48 19.04 -6.83
C VAL A 767 5.69 18.52 -8.05
N SER A 768 4.49 18.02 -7.82
CA SER A 768 3.56 17.55 -8.84
C SER A 768 2.26 18.34 -8.80
N PHE A 769 1.70 18.60 -10.00
CA PHE A 769 0.39 19.21 -10.19
C PHE A 769 -0.56 18.18 -10.78
N THR A 770 -1.66 17.93 -10.09
CA THR A 770 -2.68 16.97 -10.52
C THR A 770 -4.03 17.66 -10.60
N LYS A 771 -4.69 17.58 -11.76
CA LYS A 771 -6.07 18.05 -11.91
C LYS A 771 -7.02 17.02 -11.29
N LEU A 772 -7.78 17.43 -10.28
CA LEU A 772 -8.75 16.57 -9.60
C LEU A 772 -10.15 16.65 -10.24
N GLY A 773 -10.54 17.83 -10.70
CA GLY A 773 -11.88 18.03 -11.28
C GLY A 773 -12.01 19.34 -12.04
N PHE A 774 -13.01 19.40 -12.93
CA PHE A 774 -13.40 20.62 -13.64
C PHE A 774 -14.90 20.61 -13.90
N CYS A 775 -15.56 21.72 -13.62
CA CYS A 775 -16.96 21.92 -13.96
C CYS A 775 -17.25 23.39 -14.30
N TYR A 776 -18.40 23.61 -14.94
CA TYR A 776 -19.02 24.93 -14.99
C TYR A 776 -20.05 25.03 -13.88
N GLN A 777 -20.05 26.14 -13.16
CA GLN A 777 -21.07 26.41 -12.16
C GLN A 777 -22.41 26.63 -12.88
N THR A 778 -23.47 26.01 -12.36
CA THR A 778 -24.82 26.07 -12.94
C THR A 778 -25.57 27.32 -12.52
#